data_AF-A0A955C3R3-F1
#
_entry.id   AF-A0A955C3R3-F1
#
_cell.length_a   1.000
_cell.length_b   1.000
_cell.length_c   1.000
_cell.angle_alpha   90.00
_cell.angle_beta   90.00
_cell.angle_gamma   90.00
#
_symmetry.space_group_name_H-M   'P 1'
#
loop_
_entity.id
_entity.type
_entity.pdbx_description
1 polymer ?
#
loop_
_entity_poly.entity_id
_entity_poly.type
_entity_poly.pdbx_seq_one_letter_code
_entity_poly.pdbx_strand_id
1 'polypeptide(L)'
;MKLTTLAVVFVAMAAATTNTQAVVYQGAGGVGAGKHIVFLAGDHEYRSEETLPALARILAKHHGFQCTVLFNVDPESGEIVPGNSNMPGMEALDTADLAVVFLRFQNFPADQMRHLDEYLKRGGPVVGLRTATHAFRMKGDDPFAKYSFDHKGADYELGFGHQVLGQTWVGHYGRNHQQSTRITLLEDRRNHPILRGVKDVWVQAGGYVGKPIDGEILTMAQPLNGMTPDSPVDATKPPMPSEWTRTYKTADGKSGRVFTSLYGTPEDLLNDGYRRMLVNGCLWALGLEDAIKPDAEIAFVGPFEPNTFGNSSYAHGVKPADYAGFESPIPANHNTQGAQKSAAKKKRLPATELASAKSKDEAKSNATGKPARFVRIELPGERRILTLAEVEVFSAGRNIAARGKATQSSTNGSGVASKAIDGNKDPDYNKQGQTHTSNAGEKNPWWELDLGEATEVEKIGIWNRSGFEGRLAGFTLTLLDADRKEVFRAANVAAPQAMEIDVNKDGAQRFLTYAGKPGKPFTAKPQLAAGGNNKPASEPGLADVPADYRDPLPFAFQEGDKVAILGNGLADRMQHDGWLETLLQSQLVGKQVRFRNMSTSGDRANNYPRSSGQMSMTQYLQQVQPTVVFAFFGYNESFDGKPADYKQQLLEFVRRTRGAKPNGKDFPRIVLFSPIAHEDTHNPNVPDGRVHNLRLAAYTRATAAAAKEAGVAFVDLFHPTLDLFARTSLPLTINGVHLSEEGNRQLAEVIAQALLGQSAAASPSLETLRQAVLDKNLHWWNRYRASDGNDIWGGRSKLAFVDNQTNAEVLQPELTMLDVMTANRDEVVWARAAGKDKAVDDSNVPQPVSVTSNVGGGSKSSSAVKEGSLNYISGEAGL
;
A
#
# COMPACT_ATOMS: atom_id res chain seq x y z
N MET A 1 62.83 54.78 -16.47
CA MET A 1 61.59 55.53 -16.77
C MET A 1 60.75 54.68 -17.72
N LYS A 2 59.46 54.51 -17.39
CA LYS A 2 58.37 53.83 -18.12
C LYS A 2 58.28 52.29 -18.01
N LEU A 3 57.18 51.89 -17.37
CA LEU A 3 56.67 50.54 -17.11
C LEU A 3 56.24 49.84 -18.41
N THR A 4 56.52 48.55 -18.46
CA THR A 4 55.91 47.53 -19.33
C THR A 4 54.53 47.14 -18.78
N THR A 5 53.49 47.16 -19.62
CA THR A 5 52.18 46.59 -19.30
C THR A 5 51.78 45.64 -20.42
N LEU A 6 51.75 44.35 -20.09
CA LEU A 6 51.27 43.25 -20.92
C LEU A 6 49.75 43.14 -20.69
N ALA A 7 48.94 43.38 -21.72
CA ALA A 7 47.49 43.18 -21.66
C ALA A 7 47.18 41.69 -21.92
N VAL A 8 46.76 40.97 -20.87
CA VAL A 8 46.21 39.62 -20.97
C VAL A 8 44.70 39.74 -21.21
N VAL A 9 44.24 39.31 -22.38
CA VAL A 9 42.81 39.13 -22.68
C VAL A 9 42.35 37.85 -21.98
N PHE A 10 41.62 37.99 -20.88
CA PHE A 10 40.89 36.88 -20.24
C PHE A 10 39.59 36.63 -21.01
N VAL A 11 39.58 35.59 -21.84
CA VAL A 11 38.32 34.96 -22.28
C VAL A 11 37.81 34.13 -21.10
N ALA A 12 36.85 34.67 -20.36
CA ALA A 12 36.13 33.92 -19.35
C ALA A 12 35.19 32.91 -20.06
N MET A 13 35.65 31.68 -20.27
CA MET A 13 34.73 30.55 -20.40
C MET A 13 34.08 30.35 -19.03
N ALA A 14 32.88 30.90 -18.86
CA ALA A 14 32.00 30.50 -17.78
C ALA A 14 31.67 29.02 -18.02
N ALA A 15 32.25 28.13 -17.23
CA ALA A 15 31.74 26.78 -17.10
C ALA A 15 30.34 26.90 -16.48
N ALA A 16 29.31 26.87 -17.33
CA ALA A 16 27.95 26.66 -16.88
C ALA A 16 27.94 25.31 -16.15
N THR A 17 27.83 25.34 -14.83
CA THR A 17 27.50 24.16 -14.05
C THR A 17 26.14 23.68 -14.54
N THR A 18 26.14 22.65 -15.38
CA THR A 18 24.92 21.97 -15.80
C THR A 18 24.18 21.55 -14.55
N ASN A 19 23.05 22.20 -14.27
CA ASN A 19 22.17 21.82 -13.18
C ASN A 19 21.61 20.43 -13.54
N THR A 20 22.18 19.37 -12.96
CA THR A 20 21.97 17.96 -13.34
C THR A 20 20.56 17.44 -13.00
N GLN A 21 19.65 18.32 -12.57
CA GLN A 21 18.35 17.97 -12.00
C GLN A 21 17.15 18.48 -12.83
N ALA A 22 17.38 19.28 -13.88
CA ALA A 22 16.37 19.69 -14.87
C ALA A 22 16.68 19.13 -16.26
N VAL A 23 15.66 18.94 -17.08
CA VAL A 23 15.83 18.46 -18.46
C VAL A 23 15.50 19.57 -19.44
N VAL A 24 16.46 19.93 -20.30
CA VAL A 24 16.30 21.01 -21.28
C VAL A 24 16.33 20.44 -22.69
N TYR A 25 15.22 20.60 -23.41
CA TYR A 25 15.13 20.32 -24.83
C TYR A 25 15.26 21.61 -25.63
N GLN A 26 16.25 21.67 -26.52
CA GLN A 26 16.48 22.82 -27.38
C GLN A 26 15.68 22.69 -28.66
N GLY A 27 14.95 23.75 -29.03
CA GLY A 27 14.19 23.81 -30.27
C GLY A 27 15.07 24.01 -31.49
N ALA A 28 14.67 23.42 -32.62
CA ALA A 28 15.43 23.46 -33.88
C ALA A 28 14.90 24.52 -34.88
N GLY A 29 14.49 25.69 -34.36
CA GLY A 29 13.81 26.74 -35.13
C GLY A 29 12.30 26.48 -35.31
N GLY A 30 11.52 27.52 -35.60
CA GLY A 30 10.05 27.43 -35.71
C GLY A 30 9.33 28.59 -35.05
N VAL A 31 8.01 28.47 -34.91
CA VAL A 31 7.12 29.52 -34.33
C VAL A 31 7.42 29.82 -32.86
N GLY A 32 8.08 28.89 -32.17
CA GLY A 32 8.55 29.01 -30.80
C GLY A 32 9.99 29.47 -30.65
N ALA A 33 10.70 29.78 -31.73
CA ALA A 33 12.10 30.21 -31.66
C ALA A 33 12.25 31.45 -30.76
N GLY A 34 13.20 31.37 -29.83
CA GLY A 34 13.45 32.44 -28.86
C GLY A 34 12.44 32.51 -27.70
N LYS A 35 11.52 31.54 -27.58
CA LYS A 35 10.58 31.43 -26.46
C LYS A 35 10.90 30.23 -25.57
N HIS A 36 10.70 30.38 -24.27
CA HIS A 36 11.01 29.39 -23.25
C HIS A 36 9.74 28.91 -22.53
N ILE A 37 9.48 27.61 -22.56
CA ILE A 37 8.38 26.95 -21.84
C ILE A 37 8.97 26.13 -20.69
N VAL A 38 8.45 26.33 -19.48
CA VAL A 38 8.84 25.57 -18.29
C VAL A 38 7.68 24.65 -17.87
N PHE A 39 7.99 23.38 -17.66
CA PHE A 39 7.06 22.32 -17.28
C PHE A 39 7.32 21.89 -15.84
N LEU A 40 6.29 21.89 -15.00
CA LEU A 40 6.37 21.51 -13.58
C LEU A 40 5.67 20.15 -13.37
N ALA A 41 6.46 19.07 -13.29
CA ALA A 41 5.98 17.69 -13.08
C ALA A 41 6.16 17.25 -11.62
N GLY A 42 5.05 16.98 -10.93
CA GLY A 42 5.08 16.58 -9.51
C GLY A 42 3.85 15.84 -9.01
N ASP A 43 2.93 15.46 -9.90
CA ASP A 43 1.78 14.65 -9.56
C ASP A 43 2.17 13.16 -9.40
N HIS A 44 1.70 12.52 -8.30
CA HIS A 44 2.05 11.15 -7.91
C HIS A 44 0.98 10.09 -8.21
N GLU A 45 -0.10 10.46 -8.90
CA GLU A 45 -1.23 9.57 -9.20
C GLU A 45 -1.47 9.45 -10.72
N TYR A 46 -1.39 10.56 -11.44
CA TYR A 46 -1.65 10.77 -12.85
C TYR A 46 -0.38 10.96 -13.70
N ARG A 47 0.80 10.71 -13.14
CA ARG A 47 2.07 10.49 -13.86
C ARG A 47 2.54 11.68 -14.71
N SER A 48 2.54 12.87 -14.10
CA SER A 48 3.02 14.10 -14.75
C SER A 48 4.45 14.00 -15.31
N GLU A 49 5.30 13.18 -14.71
CA GLU A 49 6.68 12.91 -15.11
C GLU A 49 6.81 12.06 -16.38
N GLU A 50 5.71 11.57 -16.95
CA GLU A 50 5.66 10.97 -18.29
C GLU A 50 5.01 11.95 -19.29
N THR A 51 3.88 12.56 -18.92
CA THR A 51 3.14 13.49 -19.79
C THR A 51 3.97 14.71 -20.18
N LEU A 52 4.54 15.41 -19.20
CA LEU A 52 5.17 16.70 -19.45
C LEU A 52 6.44 16.59 -20.30
N PRO A 53 7.34 15.59 -20.10
CA PRO A 53 8.42 15.33 -21.03
C PRO A 53 7.97 15.03 -22.47
N ALA A 54 6.91 14.23 -22.64
CA ALA A 54 6.39 13.92 -23.98
C ALA A 54 5.90 15.19 -24.70
N LEU A 55 5.10 16.01 -24.02
CA LEU A 55 4.59 17.27 -24.55
C LEU A 55 5.72 18.29 -24.82
N ALA A 56 6.70 18.39 -23.90
CA ALA A 56 7.86 19.25 -24.05
C ALA A 56 8.69 18.90 -25.28
N ARG A 57 8.91 17.61 -25.56
CA ARG A 57 9.65 17.18 -26.75
C ARG A 57 8.90 17.52 -28.05
N ILE A 58 7.58 17.36 -28.09
CA ILE A 58 6.74 17.77 -29.24
C ILE A 58 6.93 19.27 -29.50
N LEU A 59 6.74 20.10 -28.47
CA LEU A 59 6.87 21.56 -28.57
C LEU A 59 8.29 22.00 -28.97
N ALA A 60 9.32 21.38 -28.40
CA ALA A 60 10.70 21.70 -28.77
C ALA A 60 11.03 21.28 -30.20
N LYS A 61 10.77 20.03 -30.56
CA LYS A 61 11.18 19.45 -31.85
C LYS A 61 10.37 19.99 -33.03
N HIS A 62 9.04 20.07 -32.88
CA HIS A 62 8.14 20.39 -34.00
C HIS A 62 7.78 21.87 -34.07
N HIS A 63 7.87 22.60 -32.95
CA HIS A 63 7.49 24.01 -32.89
C HIS A 63 8.65 24.95 -32.53
N GLY A 64 9.81 24.43 -32.15
CA GLY A 64 11.03 25.22 -32.00
C GLY A 64 11.20 25.94 -30.66
N PHE A 65 10.41 25.58 -29.65
CA PHE A 65 10.54 26.14 -28.29
C PHE A 65 11.78 25.62 -27.57
N GLN A 66 12.36 26.45 -26.70
CA GLN A 66 13.17 25.93 -25.61
C GLN A 66 12.21 25.37 -24.55
N CYS A 67 12.36 24.11 -24.17
CA CYS A 67 11.50 23.49 -23.15
C CYS A 67 12.34 22.95 -21.99
N THR A 68 12.06 23.44 -20.78
CA THR A 68 12.67 22.95 -19.54
C THR A 68 11.65 22.16 -18.73
N VAL A 69 11.93 20.91 -18.42
CA VAL A 69 11.09 20.06 -17.56
C VAL A 69 11.74 19.91 -16.20
N LEU A 70 10.98 20.29 -15.18
CA LEU A 70 11.33 20.18 -13.77
C LEU A 70 10.54 19.05 -13.14
N PHE A 71 11.18 18.32 -12.23
CA PHE A 71 10.61 17.17 -11.56
C PHE A 71 10.66 17.34 -10.04
N ASN A 72 9.76 16.67 -9.34
CA ASN A 72 9.94 16.42 -7.91
C ASN A 72 11.09 15.42 -7.73
N VAL A 73 12.13 15.82 -7.01
CA VAL A 73 13.36 15.03 -6.85
C VAL A 73 13.66 14.80 -5.37
N ASP A 74 14.05 13.59 -5.01
CA ASP A 74 14.65 13.32 -3.70
C ASP A 74 16.07 13.94 -3.64
N PRO A 75 16.32 14.86 -2.70
CA PRO A 75 17.56 15.65 -2.69
C PRO A 75 18.82 14.83 -2.40
N GLU A 76 18.69 13.63 -1.82
CA GLU A 76 19.84 12.77 -1.50
C GLU A 76 20.21 11.83 -2.64
N SER A 77 19.22 11.15 -3.21
CA SER A 77 19.42 10.17 -4.28
C SER A 77 19.47 10.80 -5.68
N GLY A 78 18.84 11.97 -5.84
CA GLY A 78 18.61 12.61 -7.14
C GLY A 78 17.55 11.89 -7.99
N GLU A 79 16.80 10.96 -7.41
CA GLU A 79 15.72 10.23 -8.09
C GLU A 79 14.46 11.09 -8.19
N ILE A 80 13.70 10.92 -9.28
CA ILE A 80 12.37 11.49 -9.42
C ILE A 80 11.45 10.76 -8.46
N VAL A 81 10.87 11.53 -7.52
CA VAL A 81 9.91 11.04 -6.53
C VAL A 81 8.66 11.91 -6.63
N PRO A 82 7.71 11.53 -7.51
CA PRO A 82 6.46 12.28 -7.68
C PRO A 82 5.75 12.44 -6.33
N GLY A 83 5.17 13.62 -6.08
CA GLY A 83 4.49 13.93 -4.81
C GLY A 83 5.41 14.40 -3.67
N ASN A 84 6.73 14.23 -3.75
CA ASN A 84 7.66 14.90 -2.84
C ASN A 84 7.73 16.40 -3.14
N SER A 85 7.66 17.28 -2.14
CA SER A 85 7.70 18.73 -2.37
C SER A 85 9.13 19.28 -2.41
N ASN A 86 9.89 18.89 -3.43
CA ASN A 86 11.20 19.46 -3.75
C ASN A 86 11.43 19.45 -5.27
N MET A 87 11.45 20.62 -5.91
CA MET A 87 11.59 20.79 -7.36
C MET A 87 12.78 21.72 -7.65
N PRO A 88 14.01 21.19 -7.67
CA PRO A 88 15.18 21.98 -8.04
C PRO A 88 15.05 22.49 -9.50
N GLY A 89 15.59 23.68 -9.78
CA GLY A 89 15.54 24.28 -11.11
C GLY A 89 14.40 25.27 -11.34
N MET A 90 13.59 25.59 -10.31
CA MET A 90 12.48 26.54 -10.43
C MET A 90 12.92 27.96 -10.84
N GLU A 91 14.20 28.33 -10.71
CA GLU A 91 14.77 29.55 -11.30
C GLU A 91 14.62 29.63 -12.83
N ALA A 92 14.38 28.52 -13.52
CA ALA A 92 14.02 28.50 -14.94
C ALA A 92 12.74 29.30 -15.22
N LEU A 93 11.82 29.39 -14.24
CA LEU A 93 10.62 30.21 -14.34
C LEU A 93 10.97 31.69 -14.49
N ASP A 94 12.13 32.17 -14.06
CA ASP A 94 12.48 33.60 -14.13
C ASP A 94 12.53 34.12 -15.58
N THR A 95 12.81 33.25 -16.54
CA THR A 95 12.89 33.58 -17.97
C THR A 95 11.79 32.95 -18.81
N ALA A 96 10.88 32.18 -18.21
CA ALA A 96 9.84 31.46 -18.94
C ALA A 96 8.79 32.40 -19.57
N ASP A 97 8.43 32.12 -20.82
CA ASP A 97 7.28 32.74 -21.50
C ASP A 97 5.97 32.01 -21.20
N LEU A 98 6.02 30.72 -20.81
CA LEU A 98 4.87 29.90 -20.44
C LEU A 98 5.24 28.90 -19.33
N ALA A 99 4.38 28.76 -18.33
CA ALA A 99 4.44 27.68 -17.35
C ALA A 99 3.34 26.64 -17.63
N VAL A 100 3.74 25.37 -17.78
CA VAL A 100 2.83 24.22 -17.87
C VAL A 100 2.86 23.47 -16.55
N VAL A 101 1.74 23.48 -15.83
CA VAL A 101 1.64 23.00 -14.45
C VAL A 101 0.87 21.69 -14.42
N PHE A 102 1.51 20.63 -13.95
CA PHE A 102 0.86 19.36 -13.64
C PHE A 102 1.37 18.84 -12.28
N LEU A 103 0.88 19.50 -11.25
CA LEU A 103 1.27 19.31 -9.86
C LEU A 103 0.07 18.85 -9.02
N ARG A 104 0.35 18.28 -7.85
CA ARG A 104 -0.69 17.91 -6.88
C ARG A 104 -0.19 18.06 -5.46
N PHE A 105 -0.92 18.84 -4.65
CA PHE A 105 -0.69 19.00 -3.21
C PHE A 105 0.77 19.28 -2.81
N GLN A 106 1.46 20.09 -3.60
CA GLN A 106 2.84 20.48 -3.36
C GLN A 106 2.95 21.54 -2.26
N ASN A 107 4.04 21.49 -1.52
CA ASN A 107 4.46 22.50 -0.54
C ASN A 107 5.97 22.74 -0.68
N PHE A 108 6.40 23.31 -1.82
CA PHE A 108 7.81 23.50 -2.12
C PHE A 108 8.48 24.48 -1.14
N PRO A 109 9.80 24.34 -0.92
CA PRO A 109 10.60 25.32 -0.18
C PRO A 109 10.37 26.75 -0.67
N ALA A 110 10.41 27.71 0.27
CA ALA A 110 10.10 29.11 -0.02
C ALA A 110 11.02 29.73 -1.09
N ASP A 111 12.29 29.33 -1.14
CA ASP A 111 13.25 29.75 -2.14
C ASP A 111 12.89 29.27 -3.55
N GLN A 112 12.29 28.08 -3.67
CA GLN A 112 11.76 27.55 -4.93
C GLN A 112 10.42 28.20 -5.29
N MET A 113 9.50 28.32 -4.33
CA MET A 113 8.18 28.94 -4.52
C MET A 113 8.25 30.40 -4.96
N ARG A 114 9.27 31.15 -4.50
CA ARG A 114 9.49 32.55 -4.90
C ARG A 114 9.48 32.71 -6.42
N HIS A 115 10.13 31.80 -7.15
CA HIS A 115 10.20 31.88 -8.61
C HIS A 115 8.81 31.73 -9.28
N LEU A 116 7.94 30.89 -8.72
CA LEU A 116 6.55 30.79 -9.19
C LEU A 116 5.71 32.01 -8.81
N ASP A 117 5.87 32.54 -7.60
CA ASP A 117 5.16 33.76 -7.18
C ASP A 117 5.57 34.96 -8.05
N GLU A 118 6.86 35.13 -8.33
CA GLU A 118 7.38 36.16 -9.23
C GLU A 118 6.89 35.97 -10.68
N TYR A 119 6.88 34.73 -11.19
CA TYR A 119 6.29 34.37 -12.47
C TYR A 119 4.81 34.79 -12.58
N LEU A 120 4.02 34.50 -11.55
CA LEU A 120 2.60 34.84 -11.54
C LEU A 120 2.38 36.35 -11.40
N LYS A 121 3.18 37.04 -10.58
CA LYS A 121 3.13 38.51 -10.39
C LYS A 121 3.45 39.30 -11.66
N ARG A 122 4.27 38.76 -12.56
CA ARG A 122 4.52 39.38 -13.87
C ARG A 122 3.41 39.13 -14.90
N GLY A 123 2.39 38.33 -14.57
CA GLY A 123 1.30 37.98 -15.48
C GLY A 123 1.69 36.88 -16.48
N GLY A 124 2.57 35.96 -16.09
CA GLY A 124 2.99 34.86 -16.95
C GLY A 124 1.82 33.95 -17.37
N PRO A 125 1.72 33.57 -18.66
CA PRO A 125 0.73 32.59 -19.12
C PRO A 125 0.82 31.23 -18.41
N VAL A 126 -0.32 30.56 -18.19
CA VAL A 126 -0.36 29.25 -17.51
C VAL A 126 -1.17 28.25 -18.30
N VAL A 127 -0.62 27.05 -18.49
CA VAL A 127 -1.39 25.87 -18.90
C VAL A 127 -1.50 24.93 -17.70
N GLY A 128 -2.71 24.66 -17.22
CA GLY A 128 -2.95 23.76 -16.08
C GLY A 128 -3.53 22.43 -16.52
N LEU A 129 -2.93 21.31 -16.09
CA LEU A 129 -3.41 19.96 -16.40
C LEU A 129 -3.90 19.24 -15.15
N ARG A 130 -5.08 18.63 -15.25
CA ARG A 130 -5.73 17.73 -14.30
C ARG A 130 -5.71 18.24 -12.86
N THR A 131 -4.76 17.77 -12.06
CA THR A 131 -4.64 18.09 -10.63
C THR A 131 -4.10 19.49 -10.36
N ALA A 132 -3.69 20.24 -11.39
CA ALA A 132 -3.23 21.62 -11.23
C ALA A 132 -4.27 22.54 -10.56
N THR A 133 -5.56 22.20 -10.63
CA THR A 133 -6.65 22.82 -9.84
C THR A 133 -6.43 22.75 -8.33
N HIS A 134 -5.58 21.84 -7.87
CA HIS A 134 -5.12 21.69 -6.49
C HIS A 134 -3.62 21.38 -6.44
N ALA A 135 -2.86 22.14 -7.23
CA ALA A 135 -1.41 22.04 -7.32
C ALA A 135 -0.71 22.13 -5.96
N PHE A 136 -1.23 22.96 -5.04
CA PHE A 136 -0.57 23.27 -3.76
C PHE A 136 -1.45 22.94 -2.55
N ARG A 137 -0.82 22.43 -1.49
CA ARG A 137 -1.41 22.28 -0.15
C ARG A 137 -0.40 22.76 0.87
N MET A 138 -0.60 23.98 1.34
CA MET A 138 0.39 24.72 2.13
C MET A 138 -0.18 25.04 3.51
N LYS A 139 0.68 25.16 4.51
CA LYS A 139 0.27 25.48 5.88
C LYS A 139 0.00 26.98 6.01
N GLY A 140 -0.84 27.38 6.96
CA GLY A 140 -1.27 28.78 7.10
C GLY A 140 -0.17 29.79 7.45
N ASP A 141 0.95 29.33 8.01
CA ASP A 141 2.14 30.13 8.33
C ASP A 141 3.17 30.19 7.20
N ASP A 142 2.95 29.46 6.10
CA ASP A 142 3.81 29.50 4.92
C ASP A 142 3.70 30.88 4.23
N PRO A 143 4.81 31.55 3.86
CA PRO A 143 4.76 32.82 3.14
C PRO A 143 3.95 32.79 1.84
N PHE A 144 3.78 31.60 1.26
CA PHE A 144 3.05 31.34 0.03
C PHE A 144 1.72 30.60 0.27
N ALA A 145 1.25 30.50 1.53
CA ALA A 145 0.02 29.82 1.93
C ALA A 145 -1.22 30.22 1.10
N LYS A 146 -1.25 31.47 0.62
CA LYS A 146 -2.29 31.98 -0.27
C LYS A 146 -2.53 31.08 -1.49
N TYR A 147 -1.53 30.35 -1.98
CA TYR A 147 -1.67 29.46 -3.14
C TYR A 147 -2.31 28.10 -2.82
N SER A 148 -2.45 27.73 -1.54
CA SER A 148 -3.08 26.47 -1.14
C SER A 148 -4.51 26.36 -1.68
N PHE A 149 -4.86 25.20 -2.25
CA PHE A 149 -6.16 24.97 -2.90
C PHE A 149 -7.38 25.25 -2.01
N ASP A 150 -7.19 25.24 -0.69
CA ASP A 150 -8.20 25.43 0.34
C ASP A 150 -8.05 26.77 1.09
N HIS A 151 -7.23 27.72 0.58
CA HIS A 151 -7.00 29.03 1.19
C HIS A 151 -8.32 29.74 1.49
N LYS A 152 -8.42 30.31 2.69
CA LYS A 152 -9.65 30.95 3.22
C LYS A 152 -9.62 32.47 3.18
N GLY A 153 -8.47 33.07 2.89
CA GLY A 153 -8.35 34.52 2.80
C GLY A 153 -9.05 35.05 1.55
N ALA A 154 -9.80 36.15 1.71
CA ALA A 154 -10.49 36.80 0.59
C ALA A 154 -9.51 37.44 -0.42
N ASP A 155 -8.23 37.57 -0.05
CA ASP A 155 -7.15 38.08 -0.90
C ASP A 155 -6.78 37.12 -2.04
N TYR A 156 -7.01 35.81 -1.85
CA TYR A 156 -6.67 34.78 -2.83
C TYR A 156 -7.51 33.50 -2.68
N GLU A 157 -8.81 33.67 -2.48
CA GLU A 157 -9.74 32.61 -2.07
C GLU A 157 -9.60 31.30 -2.87
N LEU A 158 -9.49 30.15 -2.18
CA LEU A 158 -9.32 28.82 -2.75
C LEU A 158 -8.07 28.63 -3.65
N GLY A 159 -7.10 29.53 -3.51
CA GLY A 159 -5.73 29.28 -3.95
C GLY A 159 -5.47 29.39 -5.45
N PHE A 160 -4.31 28.87 -5.85
CA PHE A 160 -3.81 28.91 -7.22
C PHE A 160 -4.81 28.38 -8.23
N GLY A 161 -5.41 27.21 -7.98
CA GLY A 161 -6.37 26.61 -8.91
C GLY A 161 -7.56 27.52 -9.16
N HIS A 162 -8.14 28.07 -8.10
CA HIS A 162 -9.29 28.97 -8.24
C HIS A 162 -8.92 30.30 -8.87
N GLN A 163 -7.88 30.95 -8.35
CA GLN A 163 -7.52 32.32 -8.74
C GLN A 163 -6.82 32.39 -10.10
N VAL A 164 -6.00 31.41 -10.46
CA VAL A 164 -5.32 31.35 -11.76
C VAL A 164 -6.13 30.51 -12.74
N LEU A 165 -6.40 29.24 -12.41
CA LEU A 165 -7.05 28.31 -13.35
C LEU A 165 -8.57 28.48 -13.45
N GLY A 166 -9.20 29.20 -12.53
CA GLY A 166 -10.65 29.43 -12.52
C GLY A 166 -11.42 28.34 -11.76
N GLN A 167 -10.74 27.37 -11.14
CA GLN A 167 -11.37 26.32 -10.35
C GLN A 167 -10.37 25.66 -9.38
N THR A 168 -10.80 25.48 -8.12
CA THR A 168 -10.12 24.58 -7.16
C THR A 168 -10.62 23.13 -7.25
N TRP A 169 -10.03 22.21 -6.50
CA TRP A 169 -10.53 20.84 -6.42
C TRP A 169 -11.96 20.78 -5.85
N VAL A 170 -12.87 20.20 -6.62
CA VAL A 170 -14.26 19.96 -6.21
C VAL A 170 -14.48 18.49 -5.86
N GLY A 171 -14.05 17.58 -6.74
CA GLY A 171 -14.18 16.16 -6.53
C GLY A 171 -14.14 15.34 -7.81
N HIS A 172 -14.11 14.02 -7.64
CA HIS A 172 -14.25 13.07 -8.74
C HIS A 172 -15.68 13.05 -9.27
N TYR A 173 -15.80 12.95 -10.59
CA TYR A 173 -17.06 12.79 -11.29
C TYR A 173 -17.16 11.39 -11.88
N GLY A 174 -16.17 10.97 -12.70
CA GLY A 174 -16.02 9.59 -13.16
C GLY A 174 -15.09 8.78 -12.26
N ARG A 175 -15.26 7.45 -12.24
CA ARG A 175 -14.36 6.52 -11.53
C ARG A 175 -13.17 6.16 -12.42
N ASN A 176 -11.95 6.51 -11.97
CA ASN A 176 -10.72 6.08 -12.64
C ASN A 176 -10.65 4.55 -12.81
N HIS A 177 -10.01 4.10 -13.89
CA HIS A 177 -9.81 2.68 -14.27
C HIS A 177 -11.09 1.86 -14.50
N GLN A 178 -12.26 2.47 -14.35
CA GLN A 178 -13.57 1.86 -14.63
C GLN A 178 -14.34 2.65 -15.69
N GLN A 179 -14.15 3.97 -15.71
CA GLN A 179 -14.79 4.90 -16.62
C GLN A 179 -13.71 5.71 -17.35
N SER A 180 -13.72 5.62 -18.67
CA SER A 180 -13.07 6.58 -19.56
C SER A 180 -13.98 7.80 -19.78
N THR A 181 -13.50 8.82 -20.50
CA THR A 181 -14.28 10.03 -20.76
C THR A 181 -14.23 10.41 -22.24
N ARG A 182 -15.41 10.67 -22.82
CA ARG A 182 -15.54 11.32 -24.13
C ARG A 182 -15.61 12.83 -23.93
N ILE A 183 -14.77 13.58 -24.63
CA ILE A 183 -14.75 15.05 -24.57
C ILE A 183 -15.35 15.58 -25.88
N THR A 184 -16.47 16.29 -25.75
CA THR A 184 -17.19 16.88 -26.88
C THR A 184 -16.87 18.36 -26.99
N LEU A 185 -16.55 18.82 -28.20
CA LEU A 185 -16.35 20.23 -28.53
C LEU A 185 -17.69 20.96 -28.51
N LEU A 186 -17.74 22.16 -27.93
CA LEU A 186 -18.92 23.01 -28.02
C LEU A 186 -19.06 23.58 -29.45
N GLU A 187 -20.25 23.42 -30.04
CA GLU A 187 -20.54 23.77 -31.44
C GLU A 187 -20.24 25.25 -31.73
N ASP A 188 -20.70 26.13 -30.84
CA ASP A 188 -20.53 27.58 -30.93
C ASP A 188 -19.11 28.05 -30.57
N ARG A 189 -18.19 27.11 -30.30
CA ARG A 189 -16.78 27.35 -30.00
C ARG A 189 -15.84 26.72 -31.01
N ARG A 190 -16.34 26.01 -32.03
CA ARG A 190 -15.51 25.32 -33.04
C ARG A 190 -14.46 26.21 -33.73
N ASN A 191 -14.73 27.51 -33.84
CA ASN A 191 -13.81 28.48 -34.45
C ASN A 191 -12.70 28.97 -33.50
N HIS A 192 -12.78 28.65 -32.21
CA HIS A 192 -11.77 29.03 -31.24
C HIS A 192 -10.41 28.43 -31.66
N PRO A 193 -9.30 29.20 -31.64
CA PRO A 193 -8.02 28.72 -32.18
C PRO A 193 -7.55 27.40 -31.57
N ILE A 194 -7.77 27.17 -30.28
CA ILE A 194 -7.40 25.91 -29.59
C ILE A 194 -8.07 24.68 -30.23
N LEU A 195 -9.30 24.81 -30.75
CA LEU A 195 -10.08 23.70 -31.28
C LEU A 195 -9.79 23.41 -32.77
N ARG A 196 -8.93 24.19 -33.42
CA ARG A 196 -8.58 23.98 -34.85
C ARG A 196 -7.91 22.62 -35.04
N GLY A 197 -8.53 21.77 -35.86
CA GLY A 197 -8.05 20.42 -36.16
C GLY A 197 -8.29 19.39 -35.05
N VAL A 198 -8.86 19.78 -33.91
CA VAL A 198 -9.20 18.86 -32.81
C VAL A 198 -10.44 18.05 -33.18
N LYS A 199 -10.36 16.73 -33.07
CA LYS A 199 -11.46 15.79 -33.39
C LYS A 199 -11.43 14.60 -32.46
N ASP A 200 -12.59 13.97 -32.25
CA ASP A 200 -12.72 12.64 -31.62
C ASP A 200 -11.95 12.46 -30.31
N VAL A 201 -12.08 13.44 -29.42
CA VAL A 201 -11.33 13.48 -28.17
C VAL A 201 -11.90 12.45 -27.19
N TRP A 202 -11.08 11.47 -26.86
CA TRP A 202 -11.36 10.45 -25.86
C TRP A 202 -10.13 10.26 -24.98
N VAL A 203 -10.35 10.20 -23.67
CA VAL A 203 -9.31 10.17 -22.65
C VAL A 203 -9.56 9.01 -21.68
N GLN A 204 -8.49 8.40 -21.18
CA GLN A 204 -8.53 7.13 -20.43
C GLN A 204 -8.69 7.34 -18.92
N ALA A 205 -9.16 8.52 -18.51
CA ALA A 205 -9.28 8.89 -17.12
C ALA A 205 -10.74 9.17 -16.74
N GLY A 206 -11.07 8.87 -15.48
CA GLY A 206 -12.35 9.27 -14.89
C GLY A 206 -12.41 10.80 -14.81
N GLY A 207 -13.58 11.38 -15.09
CA GLY A 207 -13.73 12.84 -15.10
C GLY A 207 -13.64 13.48 -13.72
N TYR A 208 -13.23 14.75 -13.69
CA TYR A 208 -13.43 15.63 -12.53
C TYR A 208 -14.70 16.45 -12.68
N VAL A 209 -15.21 16.94 -11.56
CA VAL A 209 -16.28 17.94 -11.56
C VAL A 209 -15.74 19.25 -12.14
N GLY A 210 -16.26 19.68 -13.28
CA GLY A 210 -15.92 20.97 -13.90
C GLY A 210 -16.92 22.08 -13.58
N LYS A 211 -16.45 23.14 -12.95
CA LYS A 211 -17.19 24.34 -12.53
C LYS A 211 -16.25 25.56 -12.57
N PRO A 212 -15.75 25.95 -13.76
CA PRO A 212 -14.97 27.18 -13.87
C PRO A 212 -15.81 28.39 -13.45
N ILE A 213 -15.20 29.31 -12.71
CA ILE A 213 -15.89 30.50 -12.20
C ILE A 213 -16.14 31.58 -13.26
N ASP A 214 -15.33 31.57 -14.32
CA ASP A 214 -15.37 32.50 -15.44
C ASP A 214 -14.61 31.90 -16.63
N GLY A 215 -14.46 32.68 -17.69
CA GLY A 215 -13.76 32.28 -18.91
C GLY A 215 -14.66 31.61 -19.94
N GLU A 216 -14.03 31.12 -20.99
CA GLU A 216 -14.68 30.50 -22.14
C GLU A 216 -14.51 28.99 -22.05
N ILE A 217 -15.61 28.27 -21.79
CA ILE A 217 -15.64 26.81 -21.84
C ILE A 217 -15.55 26.38 -23.30
N LEU A 218 -14.66 25.44 -23.61
CA LEU A 218 -14.41 24.95 -24.96
C LEU A 218 -15.03 23.57 -25.20
N THR A 219 -15.14 22.77 -24.15
CA THR A 219 -15.49 21.36 -24.24
C THR A 219 -16.31 20.88 -23.04
N MET A 220 -17.03 19.78 -23.26
CA MET A 220 -17.82 19.08 -22.25
C MET A 220 -17.39 17.61 -22.17
N ALA A 221 -17.02 17.15 -20.99
CA ALA A 221 -16.65 15.78 -20.68
C ALA A 221 -17.85 14.93 -20.24
N GLN A 222 -18.06 13.82 -20.92
CA GLN A 222 -19.05 12.79 -20.60
C GLN A 222 -18.35 11.50 -20.15
N PRO A 223 -18.47 11.10 -18.86
CA PRO A 223 -18.01 9.78 -18.42
C PRO A 223 -18.72 8.65 -19.17
N LEU A 224 -17.95 7.60 -19.50
CA LEU A 224 -18.44 6.38 -20.16
C LEU A 224 -18.37 5.20 -19.17
N ASN A 225 -19.31 4.26 -19.27
CA ASN A 225 -19.37 3.03 -18.49
C ASN A 225 -18.47 1.94 -19.10
N GLY A 226 -17.18 2.28 -19.23
CA GLY A 226 -16.16 1.39 -19.74
C GLY A 226 -14.91 2.16 -20.16
N MET A 227 -13.89 1.41 -20.56
CA MET A 227 -12.55 1.92 -20.89
C MET A 227 -12.30 1.94 -22.41
N THR A 228 -13.36 2.02 -23.23
CA THR A 228 -13.25 2.13 -24.68
C THR A 228 -14.01 3.37 -25.19
N PRO A 229 -13.62 3.95 -26.35
CA PRO A 229 -14.29 5.13 -26.91
C PRO A 229 -15.78 4.96 -27.23
N ASP A 230 -16.20 3.73 -27.51
CA ASP A 230 -17.57 3.33 -27.86
C ASP A 230 -18.40 2.86 -26.65
N SER A 231 -17.81 2.86 -25.45
CA SER A 231 -18.52 2.51 -24.21
C SER A 231 -19.76 3.39 -24.00
N PRO A 232 -20.88 2.85 -23.48
CA PRO A 232 -22.10 3.61 -23.27
C PRO A 232 -21.89 4.73 -22.27
N VAL A 233 -22.56 5.87 -22.46
CA VAL A 233 -22.49 6.99 -21.51
C VAL A 233 -23.03 6.61 -20.13
N ASP A 234 -22.45 7.18 -19.08
CA ASP A 234 -23.05 7.08 -17.75
C ASP A 234 -24.25 8.02 -17.63
N ALA A 235 -25.46 7.46 -17.78
CA ALA A 235 -26.72 8.20 -17.73
C ALA A 235 -26.96 8.91 -16.39
N THR A 236 -26.25 8.53 -15.32
CA THR A 236 -26.36 9.20 -14.00
C THR A 236 -25.48 10.45 -13.89
N LYS A 237 -24.63 10.71 -14.89
CA LYS A 237 -23.60 11.76 -14.87
C LYS A 237 -23.69 12.62 -16.14
N PRO A 238 -24.48 13.71 -16.15
CA PRO A 238 -24.51 14.64 -17.28
C PRO A 238 -23.12 15.20 -17.64
N PRO A 239 -22.89 15.64 -18.90
CA PRO A 239 -21.63 16.22 -19.29
C PRO A 239 -21.25 17.45 -18.45
N MET A 240 -19.96 17.59 -18.13
CA MET A 240 -19.43 18.71 -17.35
C MET A 240 -18.36 19.45 -18.15
N PRO A 241 -18.15 20.77 -17.95
CA PRO A 241 -17.03 21.49 -18.54
C PRO A 241 -15.69 20.79 -18.27
N SER A 242 -14.81 20.70 -19.28
CA SER A 242 -13.52 20.01 -19.12
C SER A 242 -12.31 20.82 -19.50
N GLU A 243 -12.39 21.59 -20.59
CA GLU A 243 -11.36 22.52 -21.00
C GLU A 243 -11.94 23.92 -21.15
N TRP A 244 -11.20 24.91 -20.67
CA TRP A 244 -11.60 26.30 -20.77
C TRP A 244 -10.38 27.22 -20.83
N THR A 245 -10.64 28.44 -21.29
CA THR A 245 -9.65 29.53 -21.29
C THR A 245 -10.11 30.67 -20.42
N ARG A 246 -9.18 31.33 -19.75
CA ARG A 246 -9.45 32.57 -19.01
C ARG A 246 -8.24 33.49 -18.97
N THR A 247 -8.41 34.63 -18.32
CA THR A 247 -7.32 35.55 -18.02
C THR A 247 -7.37 35.87 -16.53
N TYR A 248 -6.25 35.71 -15.83
CA TYR A 248 -6.12 36.16 -14.44
C TYR A 248 -5.43 37.52 -14.38
N LYS A 249 -5.73 38.31 -13.34
CA LYS A 249 -5.10 39.62 -13.13
C LYS A 249 -4.17 39.59 -11.94
N THR A 250 -3.04 40.29 -12.06
CA THR A 250 -2.11 40.52 -10.95
C THR A 250 -2.51 41.75 -10.15
N ALA A 251 -1.93 41.92 -8.96
CA ALA A 251 -2.19 43.10 -8.13
C ALA A 251 -1.85 44.42 -8.85
N ASP A 252 -0.83 44.41 -9.72
CA ASP A 252 -0.40 45.57 -10.51
C ASP A 252 -1.18 45.73 -11.83
N GLY A 253 -2.25 44.97 -12.02
CA GLY A 253 -3.14 45.07 -13.20
C GLY A 253 -2.63 44.36 -14.46
N LYS A 254 -1.47 43.67 -14.41
CA LYS A 254 -1.01 42.81 -15.52
C LYS A 254 -1.94 41.61 -15.65
N SER A 255 -2.01 41.04 -16.85
CA SER A 255 -2.93 39.94 -17.16
C SER A 255 -2.16 38.75 -17.71
N GLY A 256 -2.45 37.55 -17.23
CA GLY A 256 -1.89 36.30 -17.73
C GLY A 256 -2.96 35.42 -18.36
N ARG A 257 -2.67 34.86 -19.54
CA ARG A 257 -3.58 33.97 -20.26
C ARG A 257 -3.51 32.57 -19.68
N VAL A 258 -4.67 31.91 -19.58
CA VAL A 258 -4.77 30.58 -18.98
C VAL A 258 -5.55 29.65 -19.88
N PHE A 259 -5.00 28.46 -20.10
CA PHE A 259 -5.71 27.31 -20.64
C PHE A 259 -5.69 26.17 -19.62
N THR A 260 -6.86 25.66 -19.27
CA THR A 260 -6.99 24.59 -18.27
C THR A 260 -7.62 23.37 -18.93
N SER A 261 -7.06 22.19 -18.65
CA SER A 261 -7.69 20.89 -18.92
C SER A 261 -7.79 20.10 -17.63
N LEU A 262 -8.95 19.49 -17.37
CA LEU A 262 -9.13 18.57 -16.24
C LEU A 262 -8.57 17.15 -16.51
N TYR A 263 -7.91 16.96 -17.65
CA TYR A 263 -7.29 15.72 -18.09
C TYR A 263 -5.80 15.96 -18.33
N GLY A 264 -5.06 14.91 -18.71
CA GLY A 264 -3.63 15.05 -18.99
C GLY A 264 -2.81 13.83 -18.59
N THR A 265 -3.43 12.71 -18.25
CA THR A 265 -2.69 11.48 -17.95
C THR A 265 -1.92 11.03 -19.21
N PRO A 266 -0.80 10.29 -19.07
CA PRO A 266 0.01 9.89 -20.22
C PRO A 266 -0.77 9.11 -21.28
N GLU A 267 -1.72 8.27 -20.87
CA GLU A 267 -2.60 7.51 -21.77
C GLU A 267 -3.59 8.41 -22.55
N ASP A 268 -3.91 9.60 -22.03
CA ASP A 268 -4.76 10.58 -22.72
C ASP A 268 -4.03 11.16 -23.95
N LEU A 269 -2.69 11.26 -23.91
CA LEU A 269 -1.88 11.80 -25.00
C LEU A 269 -1.84 10.88 -26.21
N LEU A 270 -2.21 9.60 -26.06
CA LEU A 270 -2.34 8.66 -27.18
C LEU A 270 -3.48 9.04 -28.13
N ASN A 271 -4.43 9.86 -27.69
CA ASN A 271 -5.46 10.41 -28.55
C ASN A 271 -4.94 11.66 -29.28
N ASP A 272 -4.89 11.61 -30.61
CA ASP A 272 -4.40 12.70 -31.46
C ASP A 272 -5.17 14.02 -31.25
N GLY A 273 -6.49 13.95 -31.08
CA GLY A 273 -7.32 15.11 -30.83
C GLY A 273 -6.96 15.80 -29.52
N TYR A 274 -6.82 15.03 -28.44
CA TYR A 274 -6.44 15.53 -27.13
C TYR A 274 -5.02 16.13 -27.15
N ARG A 275 -4.06 15.42 -27.74
CA ARG A 275 -2.68 15.89 -27.89
C ARG A 275 -2.60 17.17 -28.70
N ARG A 276 -3.34 17.29 -29.81
CA ARG A 276 -3.44 18.52 -30.60
C ARG A 276 -4.00 19.68 -29.79
N MET A 277 -5.04 19.43 -29.00
CA MET A 277 -5.66 20.44 -28.15
C MET A 277 -4.66 21.00 -27.12
N LEU A 278 -3.80 20.16 -26.52
CA LEU A 278 -2.75 20.60 -25.60
C LEU A 278 -1.68 21.46 -26.31
N VAL A 279 -1.22 21.04 -27.48
CA VAL A 279 -0.25 21.82 -28.29
C VAL A 279 -0.84 23.18 -28.68
N ASN A 280 -2.07 23.19 -29.20
CA ASN A 280 -2.77 24.42 -29.55
C ASN A 280 -3.01 25.32 -28.33
N GLY A 281 -3.31 24.74 -27.17
CA GLY A 281 -3.47 25.45 -25.91
C GLY A 281 -2.19 26.16 -25.46
N CYS A 282 -1.03 25.53 -25.62
CA CYS A 282 0.27 26.15 -25.34
C CYS A 282 0.55 27.32 -26.30
N LEU A 283 0.32 27.14 -27.60
CA LEU A 283 0.48 28.20 -28.60
C LEU A 283 -0.46 29.39 -28.33
N TRP A 284 -1.73 29.10 -28.01
CA TRP A 284 -2.73 30.12 -27.69
C TRP A 284 -2.35 30.89 -26.42
N ALA A 285 -1.89 30.22 -25.36
CA ALA A 285 -1.48 30.87 -24.12
C ALA A 285 -0.31 31.84 -24.34
N LEU A 286 0.57 31.53 -25.30
CA LEU A 286 1.70 32.37 -25.72
C LEU A 286 1.33 33.49 -26.70
N GLY A 287 0.06 33.60 -27.13
CA GLY A 287 -0.36 34.58 -28.13
C GLY A 287 0.10 34.27 -29.55
N LEU A 288 0.18 32.97 -29.89
CA LEU A 288 0.59 32.47 -31.21
C LEU A 288 -0.58 31.84 -31.97
N GLU A 289 -1.79 32.40 -31.86
CA GLU A 289 -3.01 31.84 -32.46
C GLU A 289 -2.95 31.79 -33.99
N ASP A 290 -2.23 32.71 -34.62
CA ASP A 290 -2.00 32.74 -36.07
C ASP A 290 -1.11 31.57 -36.53
N ALA A 291 -0.30 31.01 -35.63
CA ALA A 291 0.52 29.83 -35.88
C ALA A 291 -0.26 28.52 -35.70
N ILE A 292 -1.46 28.55 -35.13
CA ILE A 292 -2.27 27.33 -34.90
C ILE A 292 -2.94 26.91 -36.21
N LYS A 293 -2.43 25.82 -36.77
CA LYS A 293 -2.92 25.18 -38.00
C LYS A 293 -3.57 23.84 -37.70
N PRO A 294 -4.64 23.46 -38.42
CA PRO A 294 -5.35 22.19 -38.19
C PRO A 294 -4.46 20.95 -38.44
N ASP A 295 -3.40 21.10 -39.24
CA ASP A 295 -2.45 20.06 -39.66
C ASP A 295 -1.06 20.24 -39.02
N ALA A 296 -0.92 21.07 -37.98
CA ALA A 296 0.34 21.23 -37.25
C ALA A 296 0.86 19.86 -36.76
N GLU A 297 2.19 19.66 -36.81
CA GLU A 297 2.81 18.39 -36.41
C GLU A 297 2.67 18.17 -34.89
N ILE A 298 2.22 16.98 -34.50
CA ILE A 298 1.97 16.60 -33.11
C ILE A 298 2.51 15.20 -32.77
N ALA A 299 3.18 14.54 -33.71
CA ALA A 299 3.76 13.22 -33.51
C ALA A 299 4.68 13.19 -32.29
N PHE A 300 4.72 12.05 -31.61
CA PHE A 300 5.65 11.88 -30.49
C PHE A 300 7.08 11.95 -31.01
N VAL A 301 7.95 12.53 -30.18
CA VAL A 301 9.38 12.65 -30.46
C VAL A 301 10.10 11.69 -29.53
N GLY A 302 10.65 10.63 -30.14
CA GLY A 302 11.17 9.46 -29.44
C GLY A 302 10.08 8.49 -28.98
N PRO A 303 10.49 7.35 -28.38
CA PRO A 303 9.57 6.32 -27.90
C PRO A 303 8.64 6.84 -26.80
N PHE A 304 7.33 6.57 -26.92
CA PHE A 304 6.34 6.88 -25.90
C PHE A 304 5.36 5.72 -25.73
N GLU A 305 5.57 4.94 -24.67
CA GLU A 305 4.73 3.82 -24.25
C GLU A 305 4.29 4.08 -22.81
N PRO A 306 3.21 4.84 -22.58
CA PRO A 306 2.84 5.33 -21.25
C PRO A 306 2.40 4.22 -20.30
N ASN A 307 2.64 4.42 -19.00
CA ASN A 307 2.05 3.59 -17.94
C ASN A 307 0.56 3.91 -17.72
N THR A 308 -0.20 2.91 -17.31
CA THR A 308 -1.48 3.17 -16.65
C THR A 308 -1.26 3.90 -15.33
N PHE A 309 -1.95 5.02 -15.17
CA PHE A 309 -1.82 5.88 -14.00
C PHE A 309 -2.37 5.19 -12.72
N GLY A 310 -1.98 5.67 -11.53
CA GLY A 310 -2.38 5.08 -10.25
C GLY A 310 -1.48 5.50 -9.08
N ASN A 311 -1.95 5.31 -7.85
CA ASN A 311 -1.13 5.60 -6.66
C ASN A 311 0.07 4.67 -6.56
N SER A 312 1.27 5.24 -6.40
CA SER A 312 2.54 4.49 -6.31
C SER A 312 2.85 3.62 -7.55
N SER A 313 2.32 3.97 -8.73
CA SER A 313 2.64 3.27 -9.98
C SER A 313 3.85 3.83 -10.72
N TYR A 314 4.58 4.78 -10.12
CA TYR A 314 5.73 5.45 -10.74
C TYR A 314 6.99 4.60 -10.86
N ALA A 315 7.78 4.86 -11.89
CA ALA A 315 9.03 4.16 -12.15
C ALA A 315 10.08 4.57 -11.11
N HIS A 316 10.60 3.59 -10.35
CA HIS A 316 11.62 3.81 -9.32
C HIS A 316 13.04 3.83 -9.91
N GLY A 317 13.97 4.52 -9.25
CA GLY A 317 15.37 4.58 -9.69
C GLY A 317 15.62 5.49 -10.89
N VAL A 318 14.61 6.22 -11.35
CA VAL A 318 14.69 7.11 -12.52
C VAL A 318 15.18 8.49 -12.08
N LYS A 319 16.11 9.08 -12.83
CA LYS A 319 16.64 10.43 -12.62
C LYS A 319 16.28 11.34 -13.79
N PRO A 320 16.28 12.67 -13.60
CA PRO A 320 16.03 13.62 -14.70
C PRO A 320 16.94 13.36 -15.92
N ALA A 321 18.21 12.99 -15.69
CA ALA A 321 19.16 12.68 -16.75
C ALA A 321 18.70 11.56 -17.70
N ASP A 322 17.85 10.63 -17.26
CA ASP A 322 17.34 9.53 -18.08
C ASP A 322 16.41 10.02 -19.22
N TYR A 323 15.88 11.25 -19.11
CA TYR A 323 14.99 11.86 -20.10
C TYR A 323 15.73 12.75 -21.11
N ALA A 324 17.02 13.04 -20.92
CA ALA A 324 17.70 14.17 -21.57
C ALA A 324 17.74 14.14 -23.11
N GLY A 325 17.71 12.97 -23.74
CA GLY A 325 17.70 12.82 -25.19
C GLY A 325 16.29 12.85 -25.78
N PHE A 326 16.14 13.42 -26.99
CA PHE A 326 14.88 13.32 -27.75
C PHE A 326 14.46 11.87 -28.02
N GLU A 327 15.43 10.97 -28.22
CA GLU A 327 15.21 9.54 -28.43
C GLU A 327 15.31 8.71 -27.14
N SER A 328 15.61 9.33 -25.99
CA SER A 328 15.65 8.63 -24.71
C SER A 328 14.26 8.08 -24.39
N PRO A 329 14.14 6.85 -23.84
CA PRO A 329 12.84 6.36 -23.40
C PRO A 329 12.27 7.35 -22.38
N ILE A 330 10.97 7.63 -22.47
CA ILE A 330 10.23 8.19 -21.35
C ILE A 330 9.96 6.99 -20.43
N PRO A 331 10.64 6.84 -19.29
CA PRO A 331 10.62 5.61 -18.51
C PRO A 331 9.21 5.29 -18.00
N ALA A 332 8.58 4.34 -18.66
CA ALA A 332 7.43 3.61 -18.15
C ALA A 332 7.91 2.28 -17.55
N ASN A 333 7.07 1.57 -16.78
CA ASN A 333 7.41 0.32 -16.06
C ASN A 333 7.83 -0.85 -16.97
N HIS A 334 7.97 -0.59 -18.26
CA HIS A 334 8.33 -1.54 -19.31
C HIS A 334 9.78 -1.39 -19.79
N ASN A 335 10.61 -0.42 -19.33
CA ASN A 335 11.90 -0.17 -20.01
C ASN A 335 13.10 0.39 -19.20
N THR A 336 13.26 0.12 -17.89
CA THR A 336 14.54 0.42 -17.19
C THR A 336 15.28 -0.85 -16.72
N GLN A 337 15.64 -1.70 -17.67
CA GLN A 337 16.83 -2.56 -17.55
C GLN A 337 17.73 -2.33 -18.76
N GLY A 338 18.75 -1.48 -18.62
CA GLY A 338 19.79 -1.40 -19.65
C GLY A 338 20.60 -0.11 -19.74
N ALA A 339 21.34 0.28 -18.69
CA ALA A 339 22.52 1.14 -18.87
C ALA A 339 23.58 0.93 -17.77
N GLN A 340 24.57 0.10 -18.13
CA GLN A 340 25.97 0.04 -17.67
C GLN A 340 26.32 -0.26 -16.20
N LYS A 341 26.74 -1.52 -16.01
CA LYS A 341 27.76 -1.94 -15.04
C LYS A 341 29.12 -1.31 -15.40
N SER A 342 29.83 -0.77 -14.41
CA SER A 342 31.30 -0.89 -14.37
C SER A 342 31.74 -1.34 -12.96
N ALA A 343 32.70 -2.25 -12.95
CA ALA A 343 33.02 -3.14 -11.84
C ALA A 343 33.89 -2.51 -10.75
N ALA A 344 33.61 -2.85 -9.49
CA ALA A 344 34.63 -2.96 -8.45
C ALA A 344 34.28 -4.10 -7.48
N LYS A 345 35.01 -5.22 -7.61
CA LYS A 345 35.02 -6.33 -6.65
C LYS A 345 35.46 -5.82 -5.27
N LYS A 346 34.80 -6.25 -4.18
CA LYS A 346 35.52 -6.60 -2.94
C LYS A 346 34.82 -7.68 -2.11
N LYS A 347 35.69 -8.58 -1.68
CA LYS A 347 35.58 -9.83 -0.92
C LYS A 347 34.55 -9.87 0.21
N ARG A 348 33.90 -11.03 0.28
CA ARG A 348 33.09 -11.60 1.37
C ARG A 348 34.03 -12.13 2.49
N LEU A 349 33.70 -11.83 3.74
CA LEU A 349 34.17 -12.53 4.95
C LEU A 349 32.97 -12.67 5.91
N PRO A 350 32.99 -13.64 6.85
CA PRO A 350 31.87 -14.55 7.09
C PRO A 350 30.99 -14.19 8.29
N ALA A 351 29.78 -14.73 8.26
CA ALA A 351 28.79 -14.70 9.32
C ALA A 351 29.16 -15.69 10.42
N THR A 352 29.58 -15.18 11.58
CA THR A 352 29.50 -15.85 12.88
C THR A 352 29.58 -14.80 13.98
N GLU A 353 28.88 -15.06 15.07
CA GLU A 353 28.70 -14.21 16.27
C GLU A 353 27.68 -13.09 16.16
N LEU A 354 26.42 -13.45 16.39
CA LEU A 354 25.56 -12.80 17.40
C LEU A 354 24.31 -13.67 17.58
N ALA A 355 24.45 -14.74 18.35
CA ALA A 355 23.35 -15.47 18.92
C ALA A 355 23.66 -15.76 20.39
N SER A 356 23.09 -14.95 21.30
CA SER A 356 22.47 -15.39 22.56
C SER A 356 22.29 -14.22 23.53
N ALA A 357 21.05 -13.90 23.90
CA ALA A 357 20.66 -13.58 25.27
C ALA A 357 19.13 -13.54 25.40
N LYS A 358 18.57 -14.50 26.15
CA LYS A 358 17.17 -14.52 26.62
C LYS A 358 17.03 -13.76 27.94
N SER A 359 15.94 -12.99 28.03
CA SER A 359 15.14 -12.58 29.20
C SER A 359 15.76 -12.48 30.61
N LYS A 360 15.77 -11.23 31.10
CA LYS A 360 15.46 -10.71 32.46
C LYS A 360 16.55 -9.73 32.86
N ASP A 361 16.38 -8.48 32.44
CA ASP A 361 17.04 -7.37 33.12
C ASP A 361 15.98 -6.34 33.51
N GLU A 362 15.85 -6.19 34.83
CA GLU A 362 15.47 -4.94 35.49
C GLU A 362 16.27 -3.78 34.88
N ALA A 363 15.79 -2.54 35.00
CA ALA A 363 16.38 -1.34 34.44
C ALA A 363 17.91 -1.23 34.67
N LYS A 364 18.70 -1.87 33.82
CA LYS A 364 20.14 -1.80 33.77
C LYS A 364 20.47 -1.28 32.40
N SER A 365 21.07 -0.10 32.38
CA SER A 365 21.72 0.35 31.18
C SER A 365 23.11 -0.28 31.10
N ASN A 366 23.59 -0.57 29.90
CA ASN A 366 24.95 -1.02 29.67
C ASN A 366 25.63 -0.02 28.74
N ALA A 367 26.57 0.77 29.25
CA ALA A 367 27.40 1.69 28.46
C ALA A 367 28.74 1.02 28.12
N THR A 368 29.11 1.02 26.83
CA THR A 368 30.43 0.53 26.38
C THR A 368 31.50 1.62 26.33
N GLY A 369 31.12 2.89 26.53
CA GLY A 369 32.00 4.06 26.40
C GLY A 369 32.43 4.37 24.95
N LYS A 370 31.88 3.66 23.96
CA LYS A 370 32.20 3.86 22.54
C LYS A 370 31.32 4.95 21.91
N PRO A 371 31.83 5.68 20.90
CA PRO A 371 31.04 6.64 20.15
C PRO A 371 29.83 5.99 19.46
N ALA A 372 28.71 6.71 19.45
CA ALA A 372 27.47 6.32 18.78
C ALA A 372 27.28 7.13 17.50
N ARG A 373 26.75 6.50 16.46
CA ARG A 373 26.26 7.17 15.26
C ARG A 373 24.73 7.25 15.23
N PHE A 374 24.04 6.23 15.73
CA PHE A 374 22.58 6.19 15.70
C PHE A 374 21.98 6.26 17.10
N VAL A 375 20.90 7.03 17.26
CA VAL A 375 20.08 7.09 18.47
C VAL A 375 18.69 6.57 18.14
N ARG A 376 18.28 5.45 18.72
CA ARG A 376 16.99 4.81 18.45
C ARG A 376 16.10 4.79 19.69
N ILE A 377 14.87 5.27 19.54
CA ILE A 377 13.80 5.13 20.53
C ILE A 377 12.74 4.18 19.96
N GLU A 378 12.47 3.09 20.65
CA GLU A 378 11.54 2.05 20.22
C GLU A 378 10.51 1.76 21.31
N LEU A 379 9.27 1.45 20.93
CA LEU A 379 8.24 0.99 21.86
C LEU A 379 7.96 -0.50 21.66
N PRO A 380 8.53 -1.39 22.49
CA PRO A 380 8.23 -2.81 22.40
C PRO A 380 6.72 -3.10 22.57
N GLY A 381 6.21 -4.02 21.77
CA GLY A 381 4.83 -4.53 21.84
C GLY A 381 3.99 -4.22 20.61
N GLU A 382 2.78 -4.77 20.62
CA GLU A 382 1.80 -4.68 19.52
C GLU A 382 0.94 -3.41 19.63
N ARG A 383 0.48 -2.88 18.48
CA ARG A 383 -0.47 -1.75 18.38
C ARG A 383 -0.02 -0.50 19.14
N ARG A 384 1.29 -0.28 19.20
CA ARG A 384 1.89 0.90 19.83
C ARG A 384 1.84 2.06 18.83
N ILE A 385 1.72 3.27 19.36
CA ILE A 385 1.86 4.51 18.59
C ILE A 385 3.01 5.28 19.24
N LEU A 386 4.03 5.59 18.47
CA LEU A 386 5.14 6.42 18.93
C LEU A 386 4.88 7.88 18.58
N THR A 387 4.97 8.74 19.58
CA THR A 387 4.94 10.20 19.45
C THR A 387 6.02 10.79 20.34
N LEU A 388 6.84 11.67 19.79
CA LEU A 388 7.90 12.40 20.48
C LEU A 388 7.76 13.87 20.13
N ALA A 389 7.87 14.77 21.11
CA ALA A 389 7.92 16.21 20.86
C ALA A 389 9.34 16.65 20.53
N GLU A 390 10.33 16.24 21.32
CA GLU A 390 11.74 16.58 21.06
C GLU A 390 12.65 15.49 21.62
N VAL A 391 13.78 15.28 20.96
CA VAL A 391 14.89 14.43 21.35
C VAL A 391 16.17 15.24 21.17
N GLU A 392 16.83 15.53 22.29
CA GLU A 392 18.12 16.20 22.29
C GLU A 392 19.24 15.19 22.51
N VAL A 393 20.36 15.39 21.81
CA VAL A 393 21.56 14.55 21.93
C VAL A 393 22.71 15.47 22.27
N PHE A 394 23.30 15.33 23.45
CA PHE A 394 24.40 16.19 23.89
C PHE A 394 25.76 15.54 23.68
N SER A 395 26.67 16.28 23.06
CA SER A 395 28.08 15.94 22.94
C SER A 395 28.92 17.19 23.19
N ALA A 396 29.95 17.08 24.03
CA ALA A 396 30.76 18.21 24.49
C ALA A 396 29.90 19.39 24.99
N GLY A 397 28.85 19.09 25.77
CA GLY A 397 27.92 20.08 26.31
C GLY A 397 27.00 20.78 25.30
N ARG A 398 26.96 20.36 24.02
CA ARG A 398 26.10 20.97 22.98
C ARG A 398 25.07 19.97 22.45
N ASN A 399 23.84 20.41 22.24
CA ASN A 399 22.82 19.60 21.55
C ASN A 399 23.18 19.52 20.05
N ILE A 400 23.43 18.31 19.57
CA ILE A 400 23.81 18.00 18.18
C ILE A 400 22.68 17.33 17.39
N ALA A 401 21.53 17.05 18.01
CA ALA A 401 20.47 16.26 17.39
C ALA A 401 19.93 16.87 16.10
N ALA A 402 19.75 18.20 16.08
CA ALA A 402 19.26 18.97 14.94
C ALA A 402 20.16 18.91 13.69
N ARG A 403 21.39 18.39 13.81
CA ARG A 403 22.31 18.19 12.68
C ARG A 403 22.19 16.82 12.04
N GLY A 404 21.56 15.88 12.75
CA GLY A 404 21.38 14.53 12.27
C GLY A 404 20.13 14.38 11.39
N LYS A 405 19.96 13.18 10.86
CA LYS A 405 18.79 12.80 10.06
C LYS A 405 17.90 11.84 10.83
N ALA A 406 16.67 12.26 11.13
CA ALA A 406 15.69 11.42 11.80
C ALA A 406 14.81 10.64 10.81
N THR A 407 14.54 9.38 11.11
CA THR A 407 13.60 8.50 10.41
C THR A 407 12.72 7.75 11.41
N GLN A 408 11.59 7.21 10.97
CA GLN A 408 10.69 6.44 11.83
C GLN A 408 9.97 5.34 11.04
N SER A 409 9.47 4.33 11.75
CA SER A 409 8.83 3.13 11.19
C SER A 409 7.62 3.41 10.29
N SER A 410 6.79 4.39 10.62
CA SER A 410 5.70 4.87 9.78
C SER A 410 5.33 6.32 10.15
N THR A 411 4.58 7.00 9.29
CA THR A 411 4.16 8.40 9.54
C THR A 411 2.66 8.52 9.45
N ASN A 412 2.07 9.24 10.41
CA ASN A 412 0.64 9.55 10.43
C ASN A 412 0.42 11.07 10.40
N GLY A 413 -0.33 11.53 9.41
CA GLY A 413 -0.62 12.95 9.23
C GLY A 413 0.67 13.76 9.10
N SER A 414 0.77 14.86 9.85
CA SER A 414 1.93 15.76 9.81
C SER A 414 3.05 15.38 10.79
N GLY A 415 2.98 14.23 11.46
CA GLY A 415 3.94 13.83 12.49
C GLY A 415 5.21 13.17 11.94
N VAL A 416 5.94 13.83 11.04
CA VAL A 416 7.19 13.32 10.46
C VAL A 416 8.31 13.20 11.52
N ALA A 417 9.29 12.31 11.28
CA ALA A 417 10.35 11.99 12.24
C ALA A 417 11.22 13.21 12.64
N SER A 418 11.49 14.13 11.71
CA SER A 418 12.35 15.29 11.96
C SER A 418 11.81 16.26 13.02
N LYS A 419 10.52 16.19 13.34
CA LYS A 419 9.92 17.03 14.39
C LYS A 419 10.52 16.78 15.78
N ALA A 420 11.01 15.57 16.03
CA ALA A 420 11.69 15.28 17.29
C ALA A 420 13.10 15.89 17.39
N ILE A 421 13.59 16.62 16.39
CA ILE A 421 14.90 17.29 16.43
C ILE A 421 14.84 18.73 15.92
N ASP A 422 13.64 19.30 15.86
CA ASP A 422 13.42 20.64 15.33
C ASP A 422 13.54 21.74 16.40
N GLY A 423 13.77 21.33 17.66
CA GLY A 423 13.89 22.23 18.82
C GLY A 423 12.55 22.63 19.44
N ASN A 424 11.41 22.19 18.87
CA ASN A 424 10.09 22.49 19.38
C ASN A 424 9.66 21.52 20.48
N LYS A 425 10.00 21.88 21.71
CA LYS A 425 9.65 21.12 22.92
C LYS A 425 8.18 21.24 23.36
N ASP A 426 7.32 21.90 22.59
CA ASP A 426 5.92 22.08 22.97
C ASP A 426 5.21 20.72 23.03
N PRO A 427 4.48 20.39 24.10
CA PRO A 427 3.85 19.08 24.23
C PRO A 427 2.47 18.98 23.53
N ASP A 428 1.91 20.06 22.97
CA ASP A 428 0.61 20.04 22.29
C ASP A 428 0.77 19.69 20.79
N TYR A 429 0.07 18.62 20.37
CA TYR A 429 0.06 18.14 18.98
C TYR A 429 -0.31 19.22 17.96
N ASN A 430 -1.20 20.15 18.33
CA ASN A 430 -1.66 21.20 17.43
C ASN A 430 -0.62 22.31 17.22
N LYS A 431 0.45 22.32 18.01
CA LYS A 431 1.61 23.20 17.85
C LYS A 431 2.63 22.64 16.86
N GLN A 432 2.30 21.52 16.22
CA GLN A 432 3.03 20.91 15.12
C GLN A 432 4.47 20.47 15.45
N GLY A 433 4.89 20.37 16.71
CA GLY A 433 6.23 19.94 17.11
C GLY A 433 6.42 18.43 17.27
N GLN A 434 5.42 17.60 16.96
CA GLN A 434 5.44 16.19 17.41
C GLN A 434 5.51 15.21 16.26
N THR A 435 6.37 14.20 16.40
CA THR A 435 6.37 13.00 15.57
C THR A 435 5.13 12.16 15.86
N HIS A 436 4.71 11.34 14.90
CA HIS A 436 3.55 10.46 15.03
C HIS A 436 3.61 9.29 14.05
N THR A 437 3.72 8.07 14.58
CA THR A 437 3.60 6.84 13.77
C THR A 437 2.14 6.43 13.56
N SER A 438 1.86 5.41 12.73
CA SER A 438 0.50 5.03 12.29
C SER A 438 -0.57 5.08 13.39
N ASN A 439 -1.70 5.77 13.13
CA ASN A 439 -2.85 5.81 14.04
C ASN A 439 -3.53 4.44 14.21
N ALA A 440 -3.32 3.48 13.30
CA ALA A 440 -3.79 2.11 13.45
C ALA A 440 -2.99 1.32 14.50
N GLY A 441 -1.83 1.86 14.92
CA GLY A 441 -0.86 1.18 15.75
C GLY A 441 -0.05 0.17 14.96
N GLU A 442 1.22 0.01 15.32
CA GLU A 442 2.12 -0.95 14.67
C GLU A 442 2.89 -1.75 15.73
N LYS A 443 3.54 -2.83 15.27
CA LYS A 443 4.41 -3.64 16.11
C LYS A 443 5.76 -2.96 16.23
N ASN A 444 6.21 -2.71 17.47
CA ASN A 444 7.51 -2.12 17.76
C ASN A 444 7.80 -0.82 16.94
N PRO A 445 6.93 0.20 16.98
CA PRO A 445 7.21 1.47 16.32
C PRO A 445 8.52 2.04 16.86
N TRP A 446 9.32 2.60 15.95
CA TRP A 446 10.61 3.15 16.28
C TRP A 446 10.84 4.48 15.60
N TRP A 447 11.65 5.30 16.24
CA TRP A 447 12.22 6.53 15.74
C TRP A 447 13.73 6.43 15.87
N GLU A 448 14.49 6.80 14.85
CA GLU A 448 15.94 6.68 14.81
C GLU A 448 16.58 7.93 14.20
N LEU A 449 17.61 8.44 14.86
CA LEU A 449 18.43 9.57 14.43
C LEU A 449 19.81 9.08 14.02
N ASP A 450 20.22 9.34 12.78
CA ASP A 450 21.61 9.24 12.33
C ASP A 450 22.33 10.57 12.59
N LEU A 451 23.34 10.57 13.46
CA LEU A 451 24.18 11.73 13.76
C LEU A 451 25.16 12.06 12.62
N GLY A 452 25.25 11.22 11.59
CA GLY A 452 26.12 11.36 10.42
C GLY A 452 27.53 10.81 10.65
N GLU A 453 28.07 10.95 11.86
CA GLU A 453 29.38 10.44 12.26
C GLU A 453 29.36 9.81 13.66
N ALA A 454 30.37 8.99 13.95
CA ALA A 454 30.52 8.36 15.25
C ALA A 454 30.91 9.42 16.29
N THR A 455 30.00 9.67 17.24
CA THR A 455 30.09 10.79 18.18
C THR A 455 29.98 10.30 19.63
N GLU A 456 30.78 10.85 20.53
CA GLU A 456 30.61 10.60 21.97
C GLU A 456 29.35 11.30 22.48
N VAL A 457 28.39 10.52 22.96
CA VAL A 457 27.10 11.01 23.47
C VAL A 457 27.14 11.02 24.99
N GLU A 458 26.99 12.21 25.59
CA GLU A 458 27.03 12.41 27.04
C GLU A 458 25.64 12.22 27.66
N LYS A 459 24.60 12.73 26.99
CA LYS A 459 23.24 12.81 27.53
C LYS A 459 22.20 12.85 26.42
N ILE A 460 21.04 12.22 26.67
CA ILE A 460 19.86 12.31 25.82
C ILE A 460 18.73 13.01 26.58
N GLY A 461 18.13 14.05 25.98
CA GLY A 461 16.90 14.69 26.47
C GLY A 461 15.70 14.21 25.66
N ILE A 462 14.55 13.96 26.29
CA ILE A 462 13.32 13.53 25.61
C ILE A 462 12.13 14.33 26.14
N TRP A 463 11.34 14.93 25.25
CA TRP A 463 10.05 15.58 25.54
C TRP A 463 8.91 14.79 24.90
N ASN A 464 7.87 14.52 25.69
CA ASN A 464 6.72 13.72 25.30
C ASN A 464 5.52 14.60 24.88
N ARG A 465 4.44 13.96 24.44
CA ARG A 465 3.18 14.59 24.07
C ARG A 465 2.21 14.68 25.25
N SER A 466 1.61 15.85 25.44
CA SER A 466 0.55 16.08 26.41
C SER A 466 -0.75 15.34 26.07
N GLY A 467 -1.41 14.79 27.09
CA GLY A 467 -2.66 14.04 26.96
C GLY A 467 -2.53 12.61 26.41
N PHE A 468 -1.31 12.21 26.05
CA PHE A 468 -0.97 10.88 25.53
C PHE A 468 0.35 10.36 26.09
N GLU A 469 0.77 10.83 27.27
CA GLU A 469 2.06 10.53 27.88
C GLU A 469 2.32 9.02 27.99
N GLY A 470 1.26 8.27 28.31
CA GLY A 470 1.29 6.81 28.45
C GLY A 470 1.66 6.06 27.17
N ARG A 471 1.64 6.68 25.99
CA ARG A 471 2.13 6.04 24.75
C ARG A 471 3.60 5.66 24.83
N LEU A 472 4.41 6.50 25.49
CA LEU A 472 5.85 6.28 25.64
C LEU A 472 6.20 5.32 26.78
N ALA A 473 5.23 4.73 27.49
CA ALA A 473 5.54 3.87 28.64
C ALA A 473 6.30 2.60 28.21
N GLY A 474 7.42 2.31 28.90
CA GLY A 474 8.23 1.12 28.65
C GLY A 474 9.05 1.18 27.36
N PHE A 475 9.42 2.38 26.91
CA PHE A 475 10.26 2.54 25.72
C PHE A 475 11.69 2.01 25.96
N THR A 476 12.38 1.71 24.86
CA THR A 476 13.80 1.39 24.85
C THR A 476 14.55 2.47 24.09
N LEU A 477 15.60 3.01 24.70
CA LEU A 477 16.59 3.85 24.06
C LEU A 477 17.83 3.00 23.76
N THR A 478 18.29 3.02 22.52
CA THR A 478 19.52 2.33 22.10
C THR A 478 20.41 3.30 21.34
N LEU A 479 21.70 3.33 21.69
CA LEU A 479 22.74 3.97 20.89
C LEU A 479 23.51 2.89 20.14
N LEU A 480 23.74 3.12 18.84
CA LEU A 480 24.45 2.20 17.96
C LEU A 480 25.66 2.88 17.34
N ASP A 481 26.76 2.15 17.15
CA ASP A 481 27.93 2.63 16.38
C ASP A 481 27.67 2.65 14.86
N ALA A 482 28.69 3.03 14.08
CA ALA A 482 28.60 3.09 12.63
C ALA A 482 28.34 1.73 11.95
N ASP A 483 28.71 0.62 12.60
CA ASP A 483 28.43 -0.75 12.16
C ASP A 483 27.07 -1.27 12.69
N ARG A 484 26.29 -0.38 13.32
CA ARG A 484 25.01 -0.66 13.98
C ARG A 484 25.11 -1.65 15.14
N LYS A 485 26.26 -1.74 15.82
CA LYS A 485 26.40 -2.50 17.07
C LYS A 485 26.00 -1.63 18.25
N GLU A 486 25.32 -2.24 19.23
CA GLU A 486 24.90 -1.56 20.45
C GLU A 486 26.09 -1.08 21.27
N VAL A 487 26.12 0.23 21.53
CA VAL A 487 27.12 0.86 22.40
C VAL A 487 26.53 1.38 23.70
N PHE A 488 25.21 1.59 23.74
CA PHE A 488 24.43 1.88 24.94
C PHE A 488 22.99 1.40 24.79
N ARG A 489 22.35 0.97 25.87
CA ARG A 489 20.92 0.67 25.90
C ARG A 489 20.31 1.00 27.25
N ALA A 490 19.14 1.61 27.26
CA ALA A 490 18.27 1.75 28.42
C ALA A 490 16.87 1.22 28.06
N ALA A 491 16.47 0.10 28.68
CA ALA A 491 15.20 -0.57 28.40
C ALA A 491 14.17 -0.33 29.52
N ASN A 492 12.88 -0.57 29.20
CA ASN A 492 11.77 -0.45 30.15
C ASN A 492 11.67 0.93 30.83
N VAL A 493 12.02 1.98 30.09
CA VAL A 493 12.02 3.35 30.62
C VAL A 493 10.58 3.82 30.83
N ALA A 494 10.28 4.33 32.02
CA ALA A 494 8.94 4.83 32.35
C ALA A 494 8.59 6.08 31.51
N ALA A 495 7.31 6.27 31.20
CA ALA A 495 6.85 7.42 30.43
C ALA A 495 7.17 8.73 31.16
N PRO A 496 7.89 9.68 30.53
CA PRO A 496 8.11 11.01 31.09
C PRO A 496 7.10 12.03 30.54
N GLN A 497 6.96 13.19 31.19
CA GLN A 497 6.55 14.40 30.47
C GLN A 497 7.75 14.94 29.68
N ALA A 498 8.87 15.13 30.38
CA ALA A 498 10.19 15.23 29.79
C ALA A 498 11.20 14.48 30.65
N MET A 499 12.37 14.13 30.12
CA MET A 499 13.45 13.53 30.91
C MET A 499 14.82 13.76 30.31
N GLU A 500 15.84 13.56 31.15
CA GLU A 500 17.23 13.41 30.75
C GLU A 500 17.72 12.00 31.11
N ILE A 501 18.50 11.40 30.21
CA ILE A 501 19.23 10.14 30.43
C ILE A 501 20.72 10.45 30.28
N ASP A 502 21.47 10.35 31.37
CA ASP A 502 22.91 10.59 31.41
C ASP A 502 23.66 9.31 31.02
N VAL A 503 24.22 9.28 29.80
CA VAL A 503 24.87 8.10 29.23
C VAL A 503 26.19 7.82 29.96
N ASN A 504 26.88 8.86 30.43
CA ASN A 504 28.14 8.75 31.17
C ASN A 504 27.96 8.23 32.61
N LYS A 505 26.73 8.22 33.12
CA LYS A 505 26.38 7.71 34.45
C LYS A 505 25.46 6.50 34.35
N ASP A 506 25.80 5.57 33.47
CA ASP A 506 25.05 4.33 33.25
C ASP A 506 23.54 4.59 33.10
N GLY A 507 23.18 5.57 32.27
CA GLY A 507 21.80 5.85 31.91
C GLY A 507 20.95 6.41 33.06
N ALA A 508 21.57 7.07 34.04
CA ALA A 508 20.86 7.70 35.15
C ALA A 508 19.73 8.60 34.64
N GLN A 509 18.49 8.32 35.07
CA GLN A 509 17.28 8.95 34.56
C GLN A 509 16.83 10.09 35.48
N ARG A 510 16.59 11.25 34.91
CA ARG A 510 16.00 12.40 35.61
C ARG A 510 14.69 12.78 34.94
N PHE A 511 13.57 12.55 35.63
CA PHE A 511 12.24 12.96 35.17
C PHE A 511 12.04 14.45 35.37
N LEU A 512 11.46 15.09 34.37
CA LEU A 512 11.19 16.52 34.30
C LEU A 512 9.72 16.75 33.92
N THR A 513 9.18 17.91 34.29
CA THR A 513 7.95 18.44 33.69
C THR A 513 8.25 19.02 32.31
N TYR A 514 7.23 19.31 31.49
CA TYR A 514 7.43 19.96 30.18
C TYR A 514 8.20 21.29 30.27
N ALA A 515 8.12 21.99 31.41
CA ALA A 515 8.86 23.21 31.70
C ALA A 515 10.30 22.99 32.20
N GLY A 516 10.81 21.75 32.17
CA GLY A 516 12.18 21.40 32.59
C GLY A 516 12.41 21.39 34.11
N LYS A 517 11.36 21.48 34.94
CA LYS A 517 11.46 21.38 36.41
C LYS A 517 11.48 19.91 36.86
N PRO A 518 12.02 19.57 38.04
CA PRO A 518 11.95 18.20 38.56
C PRO A 518 10.52 17.63 38.51
N GLY A 519 10.37 16.45 37.91
CA GLY A 519 9.10 15.77 37.69
C GLY A 519 9.11 14.35 38.24
N LYS A 520 8.02 13.62 37.99
CA LYS A 520 7.86 12.19 38.33
C LYS A 520 7.45 11.42 37.06
N PRO A 521 7.75 10.12 36.97
CA PRO A 521 7.27 9.29 35.87
C PRO A 521 5.75 9.27 35.82
N PHE A 522 5.20 9.27 34.62
CA PHE A 522 3.76 9.20 34.39
C PHE A 522 3.24 7.80 34.73
N THR A 523 2.40 7.69 35.75
CA THR A 523 1.84 6.42 36.22
C THR A 523 0.59 6.05 35.43
N ALA A 524 0.77 5.47 34.24
CA ALA A 524 -0.30 4.84 33.47
C ALA A 524 0.22 3.62 32.68
N LYS A 525 -0.68 2.66 32.37
CA LYS A 525 -0.36 1.54 31.49
C LYS A 525 -0.06 2.05 30.05
N PRO A 526 0.75 1.33 29.25
CA PRO A 526 1.02 1.68 27.86
C PRO A 526 -0.26 1.96 27.07
N GLN A 527 -0.33 3.13 26.44
CA GLN A 527 -1.50 3.55 25.67
C GLN A 527 -1.39 3.02 24.24
N LEU A 528 -2.38 2.22 23.81
CA LEU A 528 -2.44 1.57 22.50
C LEU A 528 -3.32 2.36 21.51
N ALA A 529 -3.12 2.14 20.21
CA ALA A 529 -3.98 2.67 19.16
C ALA A 529 -5.46 2.31 19.36
N ALA A 530 -6.33 3.33 19.37
CA ALA A 530 -7.77 3.14 19.40
C ALA A 530 -8.23 2.47 18.10
N GLY A 531 -8.50 1.16 18.14
CA GLY A 531 -9.26 0.52 17.07
C GLY A 531 -10.65 1.14 17.08
N GLY A 532 -11.16 1.62 15.95
CA GLY A 532 -12.52 2.16 15.88
C GLY A 532 -13.48 1.12 16.43
N ASN A 533 -13.96 1.29 17.67
CA ASN A 533 -14.78 0.41 18.54
C ASN A 533 -14.81 -1.12 18.31
N ASN A 534 -13.80 -1.64 17.63
CA ASN A 534 -13.80 -2.96 17.04
C ASN A 534 -12.32 -3.33 16.92
N LYS A 535 -11.83 -3.82 18.06
CA LYS A 535 -10.46 -4.25 18.31
C LYS A 535 -10.26 -5.53 17.45
N PRO A 536 -9.45 -5.54 16.37
CA PRO A 536 -8.90 -6.81 15.91
C PRO A 536 -8.16 -7.43 17.11
N ALA A 537 -8.37 -8.72 17.33
CA ALA A 537 -7.82 -9.43 18.48
C ALA A 537 -6.30 -9.18 18.55
N SER A 538 -5.77 -8.93 19.76
CA SER A 538 -4.34 -8.66 19.94
C SER A 538 -3.52 -9.83 19.41
N GLU A 539 -2.68 -9.59 18.40
CA GLU A 539 -1.79 -10.62 17.85
C GLU A 539 -0.87 -11.15 18.97
N PRO A 540 -0.84 -12.48 19.21
CA PRO A 540 0.11 -13.10 20.11
C PRO A 540 1.56 -12.84 19.67
N GLY A 541 2.48 -12.76 20.63
CA GLY A 541 3.91 -12.72 20.34
C GLY A 541 4.37 -13.98 19.58
N LEU A 542 5.30 -13.82 18.65
CA LEU A 542 5.90 -14.93 17.91
C LEU A 542 7.15 -15.43 18.64
N ALA A 543 7.31 -16.75 18.74
CA ALA A 543 8.53 -17.40 19.16
C ALA A 543 9.63 -17.24 18.11
N ASP A 544 10.89 -17.22 18.56
CA ASP A 544 12.06 -17.19 17.69
C ASP A 544 12.20 -18.53 16.97
N VAL A 545 12.28 -18.49 15.64
CA VAL A 545 12.53 -19.64 14.78
C VAL A 545 14.00 -19.62 14.38
N PRO A 546 14.80 -20.67 14.66
CA PRO A 546 16.19 -20.74 14.21
C PRO A 546 16.29 -20.58 12.69
N ALA A 547 17.24 -19.77 12.21
CA ALA A 547 17.38 -19.44 10.78
C ALA A 547 17.71 -20.68 9.91
N ASP A 548 18.34 -21.68 10.50
CA ASP A 548 18.71 -22.96 9.92
C ASP A 548 17.66 -24.06 10.16
N TYR A 549 16.52 -23.77 10.81
CA TYR A 549 15.46 -24.76 10.98
C TYR A 549 14.87 -25.17 9.63
N ARG A 550 14.77 -26.48 9.40
CA ARG A 550 14.28 -27.10 8.16
C ARG A 550 13.38 -28.27 8.54
N ASP A 551 12.33 -28.50 7.76
CA ASP A 551 11.46 -29.66 7.97
C ASP A 551 12.19 -30.95 7.56
N PRO A 552 11.85 -32.11 8.18
CA PRO A 552 12.24 -33.40 7.62
C PRO A 552 11.62 -33.58 6.24
N LEU A 553 12.48 -33.76 5.21
CA LEU A 553 12.09 -33.99 3.82
C LEU A 553 12.57 -35.37 3.33
N PRO A 554 11.80 -36.09 2.49
CA PRO A 554 10.48 -35.71 1.97
C PRO A 554 9.40 -35.67 3.07
N PHE A 555 8.35 -34.88 2.86
CA PHE A 555 7.24 -34.80 3.80
C PHE A 555 6.57 -36.17 3.97
N ALA A 556 6.19 -36.50 5.22
CA ALA A 556 5.44 -37.72 5.53
C ALA A 556 4.52 -37.49 6.73
N PHE A 557 3.31 -38.03 6.68
CA PHE A 557 2.38 -37.96 7.81
C PHE A 557 2.83 -38.80 9.01
N GLN A 558 2.72 -38.22 10.20
CA GLN A 558 3.00 -38.82 11.48
C GLN A 558 1.69 -39.17 12.21
N GLU A 559 1.78 -40.07 13.18
CA GLU A 559 0.65 -40.40 14.04
C GLU A 559 0.24 -39.17 14.87
N GLY A 560 -1.07 -38.94 14.97
CA GLY A 560 -1.66 -37.82 15.69
C GLY A 560 -1.54 -36.48 15.00
N ASP A 561 -1.07 -36.44 13.74
CA ASP A 561 -0.91 -35.17 13.02
C ASP A 561 -2.21 -34.37 12.97
N LYS A 562 -2.08 -33.07 13.19
CA LYS A 562 -3.16 -32.11 13.00
C LYS A 562 -2.77 -31.13 11.92
N VAL A 563 -3.50 -31.21 10.81
CA VAL A 563 -3.26 -30.45 9.59
C VAL A 563 -4.18 -29.24 9.58
N ALA A 564 -3.61 -28.04 9.63
CA ALA A 564 -4.33 -26.82 9.28
C ALA A 564 -4.15 -26.52 7.79
N ILE A 565 -5.24 -26.29 7.06
CA ILE A 565 -5.22 -25.92 5.64
C ILE A 565 -5.50 -24.43 5.54
N LEU A 566 -4.59 -23.66 4.95
CA LEU A 566 -4.75 -22.24 4.70
C LEU A 566 -4.62 -21.98 3.20
N GLY A 567 -5.42 -21.07 2.68
CA GLY A 567 -5.37 -20.73 1.27
C GLY A 567 -6.56 -19.91 0.81
N ASN A 568 -6.55 -19.65 -0.50
CA ASN A 568 -7.60 -18.91 -1.18
C ASN A 568 -8.80 -19.80 -1.56
N GLY A 569 -9.56 -19.38 -2.57
CA GLY A 569 -10.76 -20.08 -3.05
C GLY A 569 -10.53 -21.55 -3.45
N LEU A 570 -9.31 -21.93 -3.84
CA LEU A 570 -9.00 -23.33 -4.14
C LEU A 570 -9.15 -24.21 -2.89
N ALA A 571 -8.43 -23.85 -1.81
CA ALA A 571 -8.48 -24.61 -0.56
C ALA A 571 -9.82 -24.48 0.15
N ASP A 572 -10.44 -23.31 0.11
CA ASP A 572 -11.79 -23.06 0.67
C ASP A 572 -12.81 -24.04 0.08
N ARG A 573 -12.79 -24.26 -1.25
CA ARG A 573 -13.76 -25.11 -1.93
C ARG A 573 -13.59 -26.60 -1.65
N MET A 574 -12.37 -27.08 -1.41
CA MET A 574 -12.08 -28.51 -1.19
C MET A 574 -12.90 -29.12 -0.03
N GLN A 575 -13.25 -28.32 0.99
CA GLN A 575 -14.02 -28.83 2.14
C GLN A 575 -15.49 -29.12 1.81
N HIS A 576 -16.04 -28.51 0.76
CA HIS A 576 -17.42 -28.69 0.34
C HIS A 576 -17.63 -30.00 -0.45
N ASP A 577 -16.59 -30.46 -1.14
CA ASP A 577 -16.63 -31.72 -1.89
C ASP A 577 -16.02 -32.91 -1.10
N GLY A 578 -15.10 -32.62 -0.16
CA GLY A 578 -14.55 -33.58 0.81
C GLY A 578 -13.43 -34.49 0.29
N TRP A 579 -13.19 -34.53 -1.03
CA TRP A 579 -12.32 -35.52 -1.66
C TRP A 579 -10.87 -35.58 -1.16
N LEU A 580 -10.24 -34.43 -0.90
CA LEU A 580 -8.85 -34.38 -0.45
C LEU A 580 -8.66 -35.14 0.87
N GLU A 581 -9.47 -34.85 1.87
CA GLU A 581 -9.38 -35.52 3.16
C GLU A 581 -9.81 -36.98 3.06
N THR A 582 -10.85 -37.30 2.27
CA THR A 582 -11.26 -38.70 2.04
C THR A 582 -10.12 -39.56 1.49
N LEU A 583 -9.43 -39.10 0.44
CA LEU A 583 -8.32 -39.84 -0.16
C LEU A 583 -7.15 -39.98 0.81
N LEU A 584 -6.78 -38.91 1.51
CA LEU A 584 -5.72 -38.98 2.52
C LEU A 584 -6.09 -39.94 3.65
N GLN A 585 -7.29 -39.83 4.24
CA GLN A 585 -7.71 -40.71 5.34
C GLN A 585 -7.77 -42.18 4.93
N SER A 586 -8.16 -42.48 3.68
CA SER A 586 -8.15 -43.86 3.15
C SER A 586 -6.77 -44.52 3.19
N GLN A 587 -5.69 -43.72 3.16
CA GLN A 587 -4.30 -44.18 3.17
C GLN A 587 -3.60 -43.98 4.52
N LEU A 588 -4.24 -43.26 5.46
CA LEU A 588 -3.68 -42.90 6.77
C LEU A 588 -4.31 -43.70 7.91
N VAL A 589 -4.86 -44.89 7.60
CA VAL A 589 -5.48 -45.79 8.58
C VAL A 589 -4.53 -46.04 9.76
N GLY A 590 -5.05 -45.85 10.98
CA GLY A 590 -4.29 -46.02 12.23
C GLY A 590 -3.44 -44.81 12.65
N LYS A 591 -3.22 -43.81 11.78
CA LYS A 591 -2.45 -42.60 12.14
C LYS A 591 -3.25 -41.53 12.87
N GLN A 592 -4.59 -41.60 12.87
CA GLN A 592 -5.47 -40.65 13.56
C GLN A 592 -5.19 -39.17 13.19
N VAL A 593 -4.97 -38.91 11.89
CA VAL A 593 -4.71 -37.56 11.38
C VAL A 593 -6.00 -36.74 11.37
N ARG A 594 -5.91 -35.46 11.74
CA ARG A 594 -7.04 -34.51 11.82
C ARG A 594 -6.84 -33.36 10.84
N PHE A 595 -7.89 -32.96 10.14
CA PHE A 595 -7.84 -31.85 9.19
C PHE A 595 -8.78 -30.71 9.62
N ARG A 596 -8.27 -29.49 9.54
CA ARG A 596 -8.97 -28.24 9.88
C ARG A 596 -8.75 -27.22 8.77
N ASN A 597 -9.78 -26.97 7.97
CA ASN A 597 -9.71 -26.00 6.88
C ASN A 597 -9.95 -24.59 7.38
N MET A 598 -8.91 -23.77 7.35
CA MET A 598 -8.87 -22.38 7.80
C MET A 598 -8.74 -21.41 6.61
N SER A 599 -9.30 -21.77 5.47
CA SER A 599 -9.23 -21.01 4.22
C SER A 599 -10.46 -20.14 4.03
N THR A 600 -10.31 -19.03 3.30
CA THR A 600 -11.44 -18.23 2.82
C THR A 600 -11.11 -17.71 1.44
N SER A 601 -12.10 -17.76 0.55
CA SER A 601 -12.00 -17.14 -0.78
C SER A 601 -11.54 -15.68 -0.68
N GLY A 602 -10.45 -15.35 -1.38
CA GLY A 602 -9.81 -14.04 -1.32
C GLY A 602 -8.57 -13.94 -0.42
N ASP A 603 -8.28 -14.95 0.40
CA ASP A 603 -7.07 -14.97 1.22
C ASP A 603 -5.78 -14.90 0.39
N ARG A 604 -4.77 -14.24 0.96
CA ARG A 604 -3.41 -14.13 0.43
C ARG A 604 -2.42 -14.55 1.52
N ALA A 605 -1.19 -14.88 1.13
CA ALA A 605 -0.15 -15.31 2.08
C ALA A 605 0.07 -14.31 3.24
N ASN A 606 -0.14 -13.01 3.00
CA ASN A 606 0.07 -11.91 3.94
C ASN A 606 -1.22 -11.18 4.37
N ASN A 607 -2.40 -11.58 3.92
CA ASN A 607 -3.65 -10.85 4.19
C ASN A 607 -4.86 -11.79 4.29
N TYR A 608 -5.61 -11.67 5.40
CA TYR A 608 -6.78 -12.48 5.73
C TYR A 608 -7.95 -11.55 6.08
N PRO A 609 -8.75 -11.11 5.10
CA PRO A 609 -9.91 -10.25 5.37
C PRO A 609 -10.92 -10.98 6.25
N ARG A 610 -11.18 -10.48 7.46
CA ARG A 610 -12.06 -11.10 8.46
C ARG A 610 -12.96 -10.07 9.14
N SER A 611 -14.07 -10.53 9.68
CA SER A 611 -14.95 -9.69 10.51
C SER A 611 -14.18 -9.13 11.69
N SER A 612 -14.44 -7.88 12.03
CA SER A 612 -13.78 -7.29 13.20
C SER A 612 -14.09 -8.10 14.47
N GLY A 613 -13.09 -8.24 15.34
CA GLY A 613 -13.18 -9.01 16.58
C GLY A 613 -12.94 -10.50 16.42
N GLN A 614 -12.95 -11.03 15.19
CA GLN A 614 -12.58 -12.41 14.93
C GLN A 614 -11.12 -12.64 15.35
N MET A 615 -10.82 -13.86 15.83
CA MET A 615 -9.47 -14.25 16.22
C MET A 615 -8.49 -14.02 15.06
N SER A 616 -7.27 -13.56 15.40
CA SER A 616 -6.20 -13.44 14.41
C SER A 616 -5.81 -14.82 13.88
N MET A 617 -5.11 -14.85 12.73
CA MET A 617 -4.66 -16.13 12.19
C MET A 617 -3.71 -16.86 13.15
N THR A 618 -2.84 -16.13 13.83
CA THR A 618 -1.96 -16.68 14.89
C THR A 618 -2.77 -17.32 16.02
N GLN A 619 -3.83 -16.67 16.48
CA GLN A 619 -4.69 -17.19 17.54
C GLN A 619 -5.47 -18.42 17.08
N TYR A 620 -5.99 -18.42 15.85
CA TYR A 620 -6.63 -19.60 15.29
C TYR A 620 -5.65 -20.77 15.14
N LEU A 621 -4.42 -20.52 14.70
CA LEU A 621 -3.38 -21.55 14.69
C LEU A 621 -3.15 -22.07 16.10
N GLN A 622 -3.05 -21.22 17.12
CA GLN A 622 -2.87 -21.65 18.52
C GLN A 622 -4.08 -22.38 19.09
N GLN A 623 -5.29 -22.05 18.63
CA GLN A 623 -6.52 -22.76 19.01
C GLN A 623 -6.53 -24.16 18.37
N VAL A 624 -6.19 -24.25 17.08
CA VAL A 624 -6.15 -25.51 16.35
C VAL A 624 -4.99 -26.37 16.85
N GLN A 625 -3.83 -25.79 17.15
CA GLN A 625 -2.58 -26.48 17.49
C GLN A 625 -2.10 -27.43 16.40
N PRO A 626 -1.98 -27.01 15.12
CA PRO A 626 -1.51 -27.88 14.06
C PRO A 626 -0.04 -28.28 14.25
N THR A 627 0.26 -29.53 13.90
CA THR A 627 1.64 -30.05 13.71
C THR A 627 2.06 -29.95 12.24
N VAL A 628 1.10 -29.76 11.33
CA VAL A 628 1.31 -29.60 9.90
C VAL A 628 0.46 -28.45 9.37
N VAL A 629 1.01 -27.64 8.48
CA VAL A 629 0.28 -26.58 7.78
C VAL A 629 0.39 -26.77 6.27
N PHE A 630 -0.75 -26.85 5.60
CA PHE A 630 -0.86 -26.84 4.14
C PHE A 630 -1.22 -25.44 3.67
N ALA A 631 -0.44 -24.87 2.75
CA ALA A 631 -0.62 -23.51 2.26
C ALA A 631 -0.85 -23.46 0.74
N PHE A 632 -2.04 -23.01 0.35
CA PHE A 632 -2.52 -22.91 -1.05
C PHE A 632 -2.68 -21.42 -1.43
N PHE A 633 -1.58 -20.78 -1.82
CA PHE A 633 -1.54 -19.37 -2.22
C PHE A 633 -1.01 -19.22 -3.66
N GLY A 634 -0.99 -18.00 -4.18
CA GLY A 634 -0.36 -17.65 -5.45
C GLY A 634 -1.35 -17.36 -6.57
N TYR A 635 -2.59 -17.86 -6.49
CA TYR A 635 -3.62 -17.59 -7.50
C TYR A 635 -4.22 -16.18 -7.36
N ASN A 636 -4.35 -15.66 -6.14
CA ASN A 636 -4.83 -14.28 -5.93
C ASN A 636 -3.72 -13.26 -6.19
N GLU A 637 -2.49 -13.65 -5.82
CA GLU A 637 -1.31 -12.83 -5.95
C GLU A 637 -0.82 -12.76 -7.41
N SER A 638 -1.14 -13.75 -8.26
CA SER A 638 -0.74 -13.78 -9.69
C SER A 638 -1.24 -12.58 -10.49
N PHE A 639 -2.33 -11.96 -10.05
CA PHE A 639 -2.89 -10.75 -10.66
C PHE A 639 -2.00 -9.52 -10.45
N ASP A 640 -1.12 -9.53 -9.45
CA ASP A 640 -0.23 -8.40 -9.15
C ASP A 640 1.00 -8.35 -10.09
N GLY A 641 1.32 -9.44 -10.79
CA GLY A 641 2.47 -9.50 -11.72
C GLY A 641 3.85 -9.46 -11.05
N LYS A 642 3.94 -9.70 -9.73
CA LYS A 642 5.15 -9.57 -8.90
C LYS A 642 5.51 -10.90 -8.19
N PRO A 643 5.98 -11.93 -8.92
CA PRO A 643 6.31 -13.23 -8.32
C PRO A 643 7.47 -13.15 -7.30
N ALA A 644 8.37 -12.17 -7.41
CA ALA A 644 9.44 -11.95 -6.45
C ALA A 644 8.92 -11.50 -5.07
N ASP A 645 7.96 -10.58 -5.04
CA ASP A 645 7.31 -10.12 -3.81
C ASP A 645 6.52 -11.25 -3.17
N TYR A 646 5.78 -12.01 -3.99
CA TYR A 646 5.05 -13.19 -3.52
C TYR A 646 5.97 -14.24 -2.86
N LYS A 647 7.16 -14.48 -3.43
CA LYS A 647 8.17 -15.35 -2.79
C LYS A 647 8.51 -14.84 -1.38
N GLN A 648 8.74 -13.53 -1.21
CA GLN A 648 9.03 -12.95 0.11
C GLN A 648 7.85 -13.07 1.07
N GLN A 649 6.62 -12.90 0.58
CA GLN A 649 5.41 -13.11 1.38
C GLN A 649 5.28 -14.55 1.87
N LEU A 650 5.62 -15.54 1.05
CA LEU A 650 5.65 -16.95 1.47
C LEU A 650 6.72 -17.24 2.52
N LEU A 651 7.91 -16.65 2.40
CA LEU A 651 8.96 -16.79 3.42
C LEU A 651 8.52 -16.20 4.76
N GLU A 652 7.89 -15.03 4.73
CA GLU A 652 7.32 -14.42 5.94
C GLU A 652 6.14 -15.25 6.49
N PHE A 653 5.30 -15.82 5.64
CA PHE A 653 4.23 -16.73 6.05
C PHE A 653 4.79 -17.95 6.80
N VAL A 654 5.83 -18.60 6.27
CA VAL A 654 6.51 -19.72 6.94
C VAL A 654 7.06 -19.28 8.30
N ARG A 655 7.77 -18.15 8.33
CA ARG A 655 8.37 -17.61 9.56
C ARG A 655 7.31 -17.34 10.63
N ARG A 656 6.20 -16.68 10.26
CA ARG A 656 5.09 -16.38 11.19
C ARG A 656 4.37 -17.63 11.64
N THR A 657 4.13 -18.59 10.75
CA THR A 657 3.45 -19.84 11.07
C THR A 657 4.26 -20.68 12.06
N ARG A 658 5.58 -20.78 11.85
CA ARG A 658 6.48 -21.41 12.82
C ARG A 658 6.58 -20.60 14.12
N GLY A 659 6.72 -19.29 14.00
CA GLY A 659 6.78 -18.38 15.15
C GLY A 659 5.50 -18.37 15.99
N ALA A 660 4.34 -18.63 15.42
CA ALA A 660 3.09 -18.78 16.17
C ALA A 660 3.17 -19.92 17.19
N LYS A 661 4.11 -20.86 16.97
CA LYS A 661 4.39 -22.04 17.77
C LYS A 661 3.09 -22.69 18.25
N PRO A 662 2.25 -23.16 17.32
CA PRO A 662 0.82 -23.29 17.57
C PRO A 662 0.45 -24.27 18.69
N ASN A 663 1.21 -25.36 18.85
CA ASN A 663 1.03 -26.33 19.93
C ASN A 663 1.79 -25.97 21.22
N GLY A 664 2.46 -24.81 21.25
CA GLY A 664 3.32 -24.32 22.34
C GLY A 664 4.69 -25.01 22.45
N LYS A 665 4.93 -26.12 21.74
CA LYS A 665 6.08 -27.02 21.95
C LYS A 665 7.01 -27.08 20.75
N ASP A 666 6.48 -27.33 19.57
CA ASP A 666 7.22 -27.62 18.34
C ASP A 666 6.82 -26.65 17.22
N PHE A 667 7.67 -26.56 16.20
CA PHE A 667 7.33 -25.85 14.98
C PHE A 667 6.54 -26.78 14.04
N PRO A 668 5.44 -26.31 13.43
CA PRO A 668 4.69 -27.11 12.48
C PRO A 668 5.53 -27.32 11.22
N ARG A 669 5.41 -28.51 10.64
CA ARG A 669 5.90 -28.80 9.29
C ARG A 669 4.99 -28.12 8.28
N ILE A 670 5.54 -27.62 7.20
CA ILE A 670 4.78 -26.83 6.22
C ILE A 670 4.90 -27.48 4.84
N VAL A 671 3.79 -27.51 4.12
CA VAL A 671 3.75 -27.87 2.70
C VAL A 671 3.19 -26.68 1.92
N LEU A 672 3.99 -26.15 1.00
CA LEU A 672 3.56 -25.10 0.09
C LEU A 672 3.08 -25.73 -1.21
N PHE A 673 1.82 -25.47 -1.56
CA PHE A 673 1.21 -25.90 -2.81
C PHE A 673 1.26 -24.76 -3.82
N SER A 674 1.63 -25.05 -5.06
CA SER A 674 1.51 -24.06 -6.13
C SER A 674 0.03 -23.73 -6.42
N PRO A 675 -0.27 -22.61 -7.09
CA PRO A 675 -1.58 -22.45 -7.72
C PRO A 675 -1.83 -23.56 -8.76
N ILE A 676 -3.11 -23.83 -9.07
CA ILE A 676 -3.51 -24.64 -10.24
C ILE A 676 -3.40 -23.84 -11.53
N ALA A 677 -3.51 -24.50 -12.68
CA ALA A 677 -3.69 -23.84 -13.97
C ALA A 677 -5.08 -23.18 -14.10
N HIS A 678 -5.20 -22.27 -15.05
CA HIS A 678 -6.45 -21.73 -15.56
C HIS A 678 -6.90 -22.62 -16.73
N GLU A 679 -8.08 -23.23 -16.61
CA GLU A 679 -8.68 -24.06 -17.66
C GLU A 679 -9.32 -23.19 -18.75
N ASP A 680 -9.07 -23.53 -20.02
CA ASP A 680 -9.89 -23.02 -21.13
C ASP A 680 -11.19 -23.82 -21.16
N THR A 681 -12.28 -23.24 -20.65
CA THR A 681 -13.61 -23.88 -20.65
C THR A 681 -14.33 -23.80 -21.99
N HIS A 682 -13.74 -23.11 -22.98
CA HIS A 682 -14.35 -22.74 -24.26
C HIS A 682 -15.67 -21.95 -24.15
N ASN A 683 -15.97 -21.42 -22.96
CA ASN A 683 -17.09 -20.53 -22.74
C ASN A 683 -16.67 -19.09 -23.08
N PRO A 684 -17.30 -18.43 -24.07
CA PRO A 684 -16.90 -17.09 -24.51
C PRO A 684 -17.11 -16.00 -23.45
N ASN A 685 -17.82 -16.30 -22.36
CA ASN A 685 -18.07 -15.36 -21.26
C ASN A 685 -16.96 -15.33 -20.20
N VAL A 686 -15.96 -16.22 -20.28
CA VAL A 686 -14.82 -16.26 -19.37
C VAL A 686 -13.50 -16.31 -20.15
N PRO A 687 -12.37 -15.84 -19.57
CA PRO A 687 -11.07 -15.90 -20.24
C PRO A 687 -10.60 -17.33 -20.52
N ASP A 688 -9.81 -17.51 -21.58
CA ASP A 688 -9.21 -18.80 -21.99
C ASP A 688 -7.96 -19.23 -21.19
N GLY A 689 -7.59 -18.44 -20.19
CA GLY A 689 -6.44 -18.74 -19.33
C GLY A 689 -5.05 -18.59 -19.95
N ARG A 690 -4.86 -18.34 -21.25
CA ARG A 690 -3.52 -18.31 -21.89
C ARG A 690 -2.55 -17.34 -21.23
N VAL A 691 -2.96 -16.08 -21.07
CA VAL A 691 -2.14 -15.05 -20.41
C VAL A 691 -2.00 -15.34 -18.92
N HIS A 692 -3.04 -15.87 -18.29
CA HIS A 692 -3.00 -16.14 -16.85
C HIS A 692 -2.04 -17.28 -16.52
N ASN A 693 -2.03 -18.34 -17.32
CA ASN A 693 -1.16 -19.50 -17.14
C ASN A 693 0.33 -19.13 -17.21
N LEU A 694 0.72 -18.14 -18.03
CA LEU A 694 2.10 -17.62 -18.01
C LEU A 694 2.47 -17.02 -16.65
N ARG A 695 1.53 -16.31 -16.00
CA ARG A 695 1.71 -15.74 -14.66
C ARG A 695 1.70 -16.84 -13.61
N LEU A 696 0.72 -17.76 -13.65
CA LEU A 696 0.60 -18.87 -12.69
C LEU A 696 1.83 -19.78 -12.72
N ALA A 697 2.44 -20.01 -13.89
CA ALA A 697 3.72 -20.70 -13.99
C ALA A 697 4.86 -19.94 -13.28
N ALA A 698 4.90 -18.60 -13.36
CA ALA A 698 5.89 -17.80 -12.64
C ALA A 698 5.68 -17.85 -11.12
N TYR A 699 4.43 -17.85 -10.66
CA TYR A 699 4.09 -17.97 -9.24
C TYR A 699 4.36 -19.37 -8.71
N THR A 700 4.15 -20.40 -9.52
CA THR A 700 4.56 -21.78 -9.22
C THR A 700 6.07 -21.88 -8.98
N ARG A 701 6.88 -21.25 -9.84
CA ARG A 701 8.34 -21.17 -9.65
C ARG A 701 8.71 -20.40 -8.37
N ALA A 702 7.99 -19.32 -8.07
CA ALA A 702 8.19 -18.56 -6.83
C ALA A 702 7.85 -19.39 -5.58
N THR A 703 6.75 -20.15 -5.59
CA THR A 703 6.39 -21.08 -4.51
C THR A 703 7.46 -22.14 -4.31
N ALA A 704 7.93 -22.77 -5.39
CA ALA A 704 9.00 -23.77 -5.33
C ALA A 704 10.31 -23.16 -4.77
N ALA A 705 10.66 -21.94 -5.19
CA ALA A 705 11.84 -21.25 -4.70
C ALA A 705 11.72 -20.87 -3.22
N ALA A 706 10.55 -20.40 -2.77
CA ALA A 706 10.28 -20.11 -1.36
C ALA A 706 10.36 -21.38 -0.52
N ALA A 707 9.75 -22.48 -0.98
CA ALA A 707 9.77 -23.75 -0.28
C ALA A 707 11.20 -24.28 -0.08
N LYS A 708 12.02 -24.24 -1.15
CA LYS A 708 13.43 -24.62 -1.09
C LYS A 708 14.23 -23.76 -0.10
N GLU A 709 14.02 -22.44 -0.11
CA GLU A 709 14.75 -21.52 0.75
C GLU A 709 14.35 -21.66 2.24
N ALA A 710 13.05 -21.80 2.51
CA ALA A 710 12.50 -22.05 3.84
C ALA A 710 12.76 -23.48 4.37
N GLY A 711 13.12 -24.41 3.48
CA GLY A 711 13.21 -25.84 3.74
C GLY A 711 11.92 -26.44 4.24
N VAL A 712 10.89 -26.26 3.45
CA VAL A 712 9.56 -26.84 3.64
C VAL A 712 9.22 -27.63 2.38
N ALA A 713 8.24 -28.53 2.45
CA ALA A 713 7.88 -29.32 1.28
C ALA A 713 7.17 -28.45 0.23
N PHE A 714 7.34 -28.83 -1.04
CA PHE A 714 6.67 -28.21 -2.18
C PHE A 714 5.85 -29.27 -2.93
N VAL A 715 4.61 -28.94 -3.27
CA VAL A 715 3.76 -29.75 -4.15
C VAL A 715 3.34 -28.89 -5.34
N ASP A 716 3.65 -29.38 -6.53
CA ASP A 716 3.26 -28.75 -7.79
C ASP A 716 1.84 -29.19 -8.19
N LEU A 717 0.94 -28.22 -8.27
CA LEU A 717 -0.42 -28.40 -8.76
C LEU A 717 -0.61 -27.80 -10.16
N PHE A 718 0.23 -26.86 -10.57
CA PHE A 718 0.06 -26.12 -11.82
C PHE A 718 0.26 -27.04 -13.02
N HIS A 719 1.39 -27.74 -13.09
CA HIS A 719 1.67 -28.59 -14.25
C HIS A 719 0.72 -29.79 -14.35
N PRO A 720 0.43 -30.54 -13.26
CA PRO A 720 -0.55 -31.63 -13.34
C PRO A 720 -1.94 -31.17 -13.75
N THR A 721 -2.42 -30.02 -13.25
CA THR A 721 -3.74 -29.52 -13.66
C THR A 721 -3.76 -28.97 -15.07
N LEU A 722 -2.65 -28.36 -15.54
CA LEU A 722 -2.52 -27.97 -16.94
C LEU A 722 -2.66 -29.17 -17.88
N ASP A 723 -1.98 -30.28 -17.56
CA ASP A 723 -2.08 -31.53 -18.32
C ASP A 723 -3.48 -32.16 -18.21
N LEU A 724 -4.10 -32.07 -17.04
CA LEU A 724 -5.45 -32.60 -16.79
C LEU A 724 -6.50 -31.88 -17.64
N PHE A 725 -6.47 -30.55 -17.61
CA PHE A 725 -7.39 -29.69 -18.37
C PHE A 725 -7.20 -29.85 -19.88
N ALA A 726 -5.98 -30.14 -20.34
CA ALA A 726 -5.72 -30.38 -21.76
C ALA A 726 -6.27 -31.73 -22.28
N ARG A 727 -6.53 -32.71 -21.39
CA ARG A 727 -6.91 -34.09 -21.76
C ARG A 727 -8.38 -34.41 -21.53
N THR A 728 -9.08 -33.63 -20.71
CA THR A 728 -10.50 -33.79 -20.43
C THR A 728 -11.36 -33.20 -21.55
N SER A 729 -12.48 -33.86 -21.86
CA SER A 729 -13.46 -33.35 -22.83
C SER A 729 -14.55 -32.48 -22.20
N LEU A 730 -14.69 -32.52 -20.87
CA LEU A 730 -15.64 -31.72 -20.10
C LEU A 730 -14.89 -30.78 -19.15
N PRO A 731 -15.32 -29.51 -19.02
CA PRO A 731 -14.70 -28.58 -18.09
C PRO A 731 -14.69 -29.11 -16.66
N LEU A 732 -13.51 -29.10 -16.04
CA LEU A 732 -13.30 -29.45 -14.63
C LEU A 732 -13.40 -28.23 -13.70
N THR A 733 -13.58 -27.05 -14.27
CA THR A 733 -13.86 -25.80 -13.59
C THR A 733 -15.22 -25.23 -14.01
N ILE A 734 -15.84 -24.46 -13.12
CA ILE A 734 -17.11 -23.77 -13.41
C ILE A 734 -16.90 -22.46 -14.19
N ASN A 735 -15.70 -21.89 -14.15
CA ASN A 735 -15.42 -20.56 -14.73
C ASN A 735 -13.94 -20.37 -15.16
N GLY A 736 -13.24 -21.46 -15.46
CA GLY A 736 -11.80 -21.46 -15.76
C GLY A 736 -10.89 -21.49 -14.53
N VAL A 737 -11.41 -21.18 -13.34
CA VAL A 737 -10.62 -21.02 -12.11
C VAL A 737 -11.09 -21.93 -10.98
N HIS A 738 -12.38 -21.91 -10.67
CA HIS A 738 -12.92 -22.66 -9.54
C HIS A 738 -13.32 -24.06 -9.98
N LEU A 739 -12.81 -25.08 -9.31
CA LEU A 739 -13.10 -26.47 -9.65
C LEU A 739 -14.59 -26.81 -9.44
N SER A 740 -15.10 -27.67 -10.33
CA SER A 740 -16.30 -28.48 -10.10
C SER A 740 -15.98 -29.59 -9.09
N GLU A 741 -17.00 -30.33 -8.63
CA GLU A 741 -16.79 -31.48 -7.73
C GLU A 741 -15.84 -32.52 -8.37
N GLU A 742 -16.02 -32.80 -9.67
CA GLU A 742 -15.17 -33.72 -10.42
C GLU A 742 -13.73 -33.19 -10.57
N GLY A 743 -13.58 -31.88 -10.82
CA GLY A 743 -12.25 -31.24 -10.83
C GLY A 743 -11.55 -31.32 -9.46
N ASN A 744 -12.29 -31.12 -8.37
CA ASN A 744 -11.78 -31.28 -7.01
C ASN A 744 -11.39 -32.74 -6.71
N ARG A 745 -12.19 -33.72 -7.18
CA ARG A 745 -11.86 -35.15 -7.05
C ARG A 745 -10.53 -35.47 -7.73
N GLN A 746 -10.35 -35.08 -8.99
CA GLN A 746 -9.11 -35.37 -9.73
C GLN A 746 -7.89 -34.63 -9.16
N LEU A 747 -8.05 -33.37 -8.71
CA LEU A 747 -6.98 -32.66 -8.01
C LEU A 747 -6.60 -33.33 -6.69
N ALA A 748 -7.58 -33.88 -5.96
CA ALA A 748 -7.31 -34.60 -4.72
C ALA A 748 -6.43 -35.85 -4.95
N GLU A 749 -6.61 -36.56 -6.07
CA GLU A 749 -5.75 -37.70 -6.45
C GLU A 749 -4.31 -37.24 -6.75
N VAL A 750 -4.15 -36.11 -7.45
CA VAL A 750 -2.83 -35.48 -7.70
C VAL A 750 -2.14 -35.13 -6.38
N ILE A 751 -2.85 -34.49 -5.45
CA ILE A 751 -2.31 -34.10 -4.15
C ILE A 751 -1.96 -35.34 -3.32
N ALA A 752 -2.85 -36.34 -3.26
CA ALA A 752 -2.61 -37.56 -2.50
C ALA A 752 -1.38 -38.33 -3.03
N GLN A 753 -1.25 -38.45 -4.34
CA GLN A 753 -0.08 -39.04 -4.98
C GLN A 753 1.20 -38.29 -4.63
N ALA A 754 1.18 -36.96 -4.65
CA ALA A 754 2.35 -36.14 -4.36
C ALA A 754 2.79 -36.23 -2.88
N LEU A 755 1.82 -36.30 -1.96
CA LEU A 755 2.10 -36.34 -0.51
C LEU A 755 2.45 -37.74 0.01
N LEU A 756 1.85 -38.79 -0.57
CA LEU A 756 1.99 -40.17 -0.08
C LEU A 756 3.02 -40.97 -0.88
N GLY A 757 3.39 -40.52 -2.07
CA GLY A 757 4.28 -41.25 -2.98
C GLY A 757 3.64 -42.47 -3.65
N GLN A 758 2.33 -42.70 -3.44
CA GLN A 758 1.56 -43.79 -4.03
C GLN A 758 0.19 -43.32 -4.51
N SER A 759 -0.37 -43.99 -5.52
CA SER A 759 -1.64 -43.58 -6.11
C SER A 759 -2.79 -43.90 -5.17
N ALA A 760 -3.61 -42.89 -4.89
CA ALA A 760 -4.89 -43.04 -4.22
C ALA A 760 -5.97 -42.52 -5.17
N ALA A 761 -6.90 -43.39 -5.55
CA ALA A 761 -7.98 -43.07 -6.48
C ALA A 761 -9.32 -43.06 -5.77
N ALA A 762 -10.20 -42.16 -6.17
CA ALA A 762 -11.58 -42.16 -5.71
C ALA A 762 -12.31 -43.39 -6.26
N SER A 763 -13.13 -44.02 -5.43
CA SER A 763 -13.97 -45.15 -5.81
C SER A 763 -15.32 -45.07 -5.09
N PRO A 764 -16.36 -45.74 -5.61
CA PRO A 764 -17.66 -45.81 -4.93
C PRO A 764 -17.59 -46.34 -3.50
N SER A 765 -16.59 -47.18 -3.19
CA SER A 765 -16.39 -47.71 -1.83
C SER A 765 -15.96 -46.66 -0.82
N LEU A 766 -15.46 -45.50 -1.26
CA LEU A 766 -15.06 -44.39 -0.38
C LEU A 766 -16.20 -43.43 -0.05
N GLU A 767 -17.40 -43.61 -0.62
CA GLU A 767 -18.49 -42.65 -0.44
C GLU A 767 -18.93 -42.53 1.02
N THR A 768 -18.99 -43.64 1.77
CA THR A 768 -19.33 -43.60 3.20
C THR A 768 -18.30 -42.86 4.03
N LEU A 769 -17.02 -42.96 3.67
CA LEU A 769 -15.94 -42.16 4.26
C LEU A 769 -16.07 -40.68 3.88
N ARG A 770 -16.41 -40.38 2.61
CA ARG A 770 -16.62 -39.01 2.15
C ARG A 770 -17.79 -38.34 2.87
N GLN A 771 -18.91 -39.03 3.05
CA GLN A 771 -20.05 -38.52 3.82
C GLN A 771 -19.66 -38.21 5.28
N ALA A 772 -18.85 -39.05 5.92
CA ALA A 772 -18.34 -38.76 7.27
C ALA A 772 -17.41 -37.53 7.28
N VAL A 773 -16.58 -37.34 6.25
CA VAL A 773 -15.74 -36.14 6.08
C VAL A 773 -16.59 -34.89 5.87
N LEU A 774 -17.65 -34.96 5.04
CA LEU A 774 -18.56 -33.84 4.77
C LEU A 774 -19.34 -33.43 6.02
N ASP A 775 -19.85 -34.39 6.80
CA ASP A 775 -20.49 -34.11 8.09
C ASP A 775 -19.53 -33.40 9.05
N LYS A 776 -18.29 -33.91 9.17
CA LYS A 776 -17.24 -33.26 9.97
C LYS A 776 -16.94 -31.83 9.47
N ASN A 777 -16.83 -31.65 8.15
CA ASN A 777 -16.54 -30.35 7.53
C ASN A 777 -17.66 -29.34 7.76
N LEU A 778 -18.93 -29.76 7.78
CA LEU A 778 -20.06 -28.86 8.05
C LEU A 778 -19.92 -28.18 9.42
N HIS A 779 -19.56 -28.94 10.46
CA HIS A 779 -19.38 -28.41 11.81
C HIS A 779 -18.16 -27.48 11.88
N TRP A 780 -17.03 -27.89 11.29
CA TRP A 780 -15.82 -27.06 11.27
C TRP A 780 -15.97 -25.79 10.44
N TRP A 781 -16.68 -25.86 9.31
CA TRP A 781 -16.91 -24.70 8.45
C TRP A 781 -17.75 -23.65 9.18
N ASN A 782 -18.84 -24.05 9.85
CA ASN A 782 -19.63 -23.13 10.68
C ASN A 782 -18.83 -22.59 11.87
N ARG A 783 -17.87 -23.37 12.38
CA ARG A 783 -16.95 -22.94 13.44
C ARG A 783 -15.96 -21.85 12.98
N TYR A 784 -15.36 -22.04 11.80
CA TYR A 784 -14.32 -21.15 11.29
C TYR A 784 -14.91 -19.93 10.56
N ARG A 785 -15.99 -20.15 9.81
CA ARG A 785 -16.69 -19.18 8.96
C ARG A 785 -18.17 -19.11 9.33
N ALA A 786 -18.44 -18.51 10.47
CA ALA A 786 -19.82 -18.31 10.89
C ALA A 786 -20.60 -17.36 9.94
N SER A 787 -21.88 -17.65 9.76
CA SER A 787 -22.78 -16.94 8.83
C SER A 787 -22.92 -15.45 9.13
N ASP A 788 -22.99 -15.06 10.40
CA ASP A 788 -22.96 -13.65 10.83
C ASP A 788 -21.80 -13.38 11.79
N GLY A 789 -20.63 -13.07 11.24
CA GLY A 789 -19.46 -12.74 12.03
C GLY A 789 -19.59 -11.44 12.84
N ASN A 790 -20.54 -10.56 12.52
CA ASN A 790 -20.73 -9.30 13.25
C ASN A 790 -21.51 -9.50 14.56
N ASP A 791 -22.46 -10.44 14.58
CA ASP A 791 -23.17 -10.87 15.80
C ASP A 791 -22.29 -11.75 16.71
N ILE A 792 -21.34 -12.51 16.16
CA ILE A 792 -20.48 -13.37 16.99
C ILE A 792 -19.25 -12.62 17.54
N TRP A 793 -18.56 -11.87 16.67
CA TRP A 793 -17.30 -11.21 17.01
C TRP A 793 -17.34 -9.69 16.89
N GLY A 794 -18.19 -9.16 16.02
CA GLY A 794 -18.22 -7.75 15.66
C GLY A 794 -18.96 -6.85 16.65
N GLY A 795 -19.45 -5.71 16.15
CA GLY A 795 -20.07 -4.69 16.99
C GLY A 795 -21.38 -5.16 17.62
N ARG A 796 -22.11 -6.06 16.94
CA ARG A 796 -23.39 -6.55 17.43
C ARG A 796 -23.29 -7.66 18.47
N SER A 797 -22.12 -8.30 18.60
CA SER A 797 -21.84 -9.24 19.69
C SER A 797 -22.08 -8.65 21.09
N LYS A 798 -21.94 -7.33 21.22
CA LYS A 798 -22.11 -6.59 22.48
C LYS A 798 -23.55 -6.14 22.74
N LEU A 799 -24.48 -6.37 21.82
CA LEU A 799 -25.88 -6.03 22.04
C LEU A 799 -26.44 -6.90 23.15
N ALA A 800 -27.00 -6.25 24.16
CA ALA A 800 -27.61 -6.87 25.31
C ALA A 800 -29.14 -6.78 25.19
N PHE A 801 -29.82 -7.89 25.48
CA PHE A 801 -31.27 -8.02 25.37
C PHE A 801 -31.91 -8.19 26.77
N VAL A 802 -32.80 -9.17 26.91
CA VAL A 802 -33.47 -9.47 28.19
C VAL A 802 -32.41 -9.89 29.22
N ASP A 803 -32.55 -9.40 30.46
CA ASP A 803 -31.63 -9.65 31.57
C ASP A 803 -30.16 -9.27 31.31
N ASN A 804 -29.92 -8.37 30.35
CA ASN A 804 -28.60 -8.00 29.84
C ASN A 804 -27.80 -9.14 29.19
N GLN A 805 -28.45 -10.26 28.82
CA GLN A 805 -27.81 -11.32 28.06
C GLN A 805 -27.38 -10.80 26.68
N THR A 806 -26.12 -11.00 26.32
CA THR A 806 -25.54 -10.54 25.05
C THR A 806 -25.45 -11.62 23.99
N ASN A 807 -25.40 -11.21 22.71
CA ASN A 807 -25.12 -12.14 21.61
C ASN A 807 -23.80 -12.91 21.82
N ALA A 808 -22.75 -12.26 22.34
CA ALA A 808 -21.47 -12.91 22.61
C ALA A 808 -21.60 -14.03 23.66
N GLU A 809 -22.38 -13.81 24.73
CA GLU A 809 -22.59 -14.81 25.78
C GLU A 809 -23.32 -16.06 25.29
N VAL A 810 -24.13 -15.96 24.24
CA VAL A 810 -24.83 -17.09 23.64
C VAL A 810 -23.99 -17.74 22.53
N LEU A 811 -23.54 -16.93 21.56
CA LEU A 811 -22.98 -17.44 20.30
C LEU A 811 -21.50 -17.82 20.39
N GLN A 812 -20.72 -17.25 21.31
CA GLN A 812 -19.30 -17.66 21.47
C GLN A 812 -19.16 -19.05 22.11
N PRO A 813 -19.96 -19.44 23.12
CA PRO A 813 -19.99 -20.83 23.60
C PRO A 813 -20.35 -21.85 22.52
N GLU A 814 -21.25 -21.51 21.58
CA GLU A 814 -21.60 -22.39 20.45
C GLU A 814 -20.38 -22.74 19.57
N LEU A 815 -19.41 -21.83 19.44
CA LEU A 815 -18.15 -22.14 18.77
C LEU A 815 -17.38 -23.26 19.47
N THR A 816 -17.42 -23.32 20.81
CA THR A 816 -16.80 -24.43 21.56
C THR A 816 -17.58 -25.74 21.36
N MET A 817 -18.91 -25.66 21.27
CA MET A 817 -19.73 -26.83 20.94
C MET A 817 -19.35 -27.40 19.57
N LEU A 818 -19.21 -26.53 18.57
CA LEU A 818 -18.79 -26.94 17.21
C LEU A 818 -17.36 -27.52 17.19
N ASP A 819 -16.45 -27.03 18.04
CA ASP A 819 -15.11 -27.62 18.20
C ASP A 819 -15.19 -29.09 18.70
N VAL A 820 -16.04 -29.36 19.71
CA VAL A 820 -16.26 -30.70 20.26
C VAL A 820 -16.97 -31.60 19.25
N MET A 821 -18.05 -31.12 18.62
CA MET A 821 -18.76 -31.86 17.58
C MET A 821 -17.83 -32.25 16.43
N THR A 822 -17.00 -31.32 15.94
CA THR A 822 -15.99 -31.59 14.91
C THR A 822 -15.04 -32.70 15.35
N ALA A 823 -14.54 -32.65 16.58
CA ALA A 823 -13.62 -33.66 17.11
C ALA A 823 -14.27 -35.05 17.22
N ASN A 824 -15.54 -35.13 17.63
CA ASN A 824 -16.27 -36.40 17.70
C ASN A 824 -16.42 -37.05 16.32
N ARG A 825 -16.59 -36.26 15.24
CA ARG A 825 -16.64 -36.79 13.86
C ARG A 825 -15.29 -37.27 13.34
N ASP A 826 -14.16 -36.76 13.84
CA ASP A 826 -12.85 -37.29 13.43
C ASP A 826 -12.78 -38.81 13.72
N GLU A 827 -13.36 -39.27 14.83
CA GLU A 827 -13.39 -40.69 15.20
C GLU A 827 -14.24 -41.55 14.25
N VAL A 828 -15.35 -40.98 13.75
CA VAL A 828 -16.19 -41.62 12.72
C VAL A 828 -15.43 -41.74 11.41
N VAL A 829 -14.72 -40.67 11.01
CA VAL A 829 -13.87 -40.66 9.81
C VAL A 829 -12.80 -41.76 9.90
N TRP A 830 -12.10 -41.90 11.03
CA TRP A 830 -11.09 -42.96 11.18
C TRP A 830 -11.69 -44.37 11.21
N ALA A 831 -12.86 -44.55 11.82
CA ALA A 831 -13.56 -45.84 11.82
C ALA A 831 -13.93 -46.25 10.38
N ARG A 832 -14.50 -45.31 9.60
CA ARG A 832 -14.86 -45.53 8.19
C ARG A 832 -13.64 -45.81 7.32
N ALA A 833 -12.54 -45.08 7.53
CA ALA A 833 -11.28 -45.33 6.82
C ALA A 833 -10.72 -46.74 7.10
N ALA A 834 -10.95 -47.29 8.29
CA ALA A 834 -10.60 -48.66 8.66
C ALA A 834 -11.64 -49.72 8.23
N GLY A 835 -12.65 -49.36 7.43
CA GLY A 835 -13.72 -50.26 6.99
C GLY A 835 -14.74 -50.62 8.08
N LYS A 836 -14.80 -49.82 9.16
CA LYS A 836 -15.73 -49.99 10.29
C LYS A 836 -16.80 -48.91 10.27
N ASP A 837 -17.75 -49.03 11.19
CA ASP A 837 -18.75 -48.00 11.46
C ASP A 837 -18.66 -47.54 12.92
N LYS A 838 -19.00 -46.28 13.17
CA LYS A 838 -19.11 -45.69 14.50
C LYS A 838 -20.23 -44.67 14.48
N ALA A 839 -21.18 -44.80 15.40
CA ALA A 839 -22.18 -43.77 15.63
C ALA A 839 -21.51 -42.50 16.20
N VAL A 840 -21.99 -41.34 15.76
CA VAL A 840 -21.61 -40.06 16.36
C VAL A 840 -22.08 -40.05 17.82
N ASP A 841 -21.19 -39.68 18.73
CA ASP A 841 -21.49 -39.48 20.14
C ASP A 841 -21.20 -38.03 20.53
N ASP A 842 -22.27 -37.25 20.73
CA ASP A 842 -22.23 -35.85 21.16
C ASP A 842 -22.59 -35.65 22.63
N SER A 843 -22.60 -36.72 23.43
CA SER A 843 -22.90 -36.64 24.86
C SER A 843 -21.91 -35.76 25.65
N ASN A 844 -20.72 -35.52 25.10
CA ASN A 844 -19.68 -34.64 25.66
C ASN A 844 -19.79 -33.18 25.19
N VAL A 845 -20.72 -32.85 24.29
CA VAL A 845 -20.89 -31.48 23.80
C VAL A 845 -21.43 -30.60 24.93
N PRO A 846 -20.82 -29.42 25.19
CA PRO A 846 -21.33 -28.49 26.19
C PRO A 846 -22.80 -28.13 25.94
N GLN A 847 -23.56 -27.97 27.02
CA GLN A 847 -24.95 -27.55 26.89
C GLN A 847 -25.04 -26.12 26.33
N PRO A 848 -25.97 -25.85 25.40
CA PRO A 848 -26.17 -24.50 24.88
C PRO A 848 -26.61 -23.55 26.00
N VAL A 849 -26.22 -22.28 25.89
CA VAL A 849 -26.71 -21.24 26.80
C VAL A 849 -28.18 -21.00 26.52
N SER A 850 -29.03 -21.09 27.54
CA SER A 850 -30.45 -20.81 27.41
C SER A 850 -30.67 -19.35 26.98
N VAL A 851 -31.41 -19.14 25.89
CA VAL A 851 -31.71 -17.82 25.35
C VAL A 851 -33.02 -17.30 25.95
N THR A 852 -32.99 -16.11 26.55
CA THR A 852 -34.22 -15.47 27.05
C THR A 852 -34.89 -14.67 25.93
N SER A 853 -36.13 -15.03 25.58
CA SER A 853 -36.86 -14.39 24.49
C SER A 853 -37.16 -12.91 24.76
N ASN A 854 -36.99 -12.08 23.74
CA ASN A 854 -37.36 -10.67 23.76
C ASN A 854 -38.84 -10.42 23.44
N VAL A 855 -39.60 -11.44 22.98
CA VAL A 855 -41.04 -11.35 22.67
C VAL A 855 -41.81 -11.01 23.94
N GLY A 856 -42.69 -10.01 23.86
CA GLY A 856 -43.50 -9.54 25.00
C GLY A 856 -42.90 -8.35 25.75
N GLY A 857 -41.98 -7.59 25.16
CA GLY A 857 -41.49 -6.35 25.76
C GLY A 857 -40.24 -6.49 26.66
N GLY A 858 -39.55 -7.63 26.64
CA GLY A 858 -38.51 -7.96 27.62
C GLY A 858 -37.20 -7.17 27.52
N SER A 859 -36.98 -6.38 26.46
CA SER A 859 -35.74 -5.61 26.25
C SER A 859 -36.01 -4.15 25.89
N LYS A 860 -35.06 -3.26 26.18
CA LYS A 860 -35.14 -1.83 25.81
C LYS A 860 -35.26 -1.58 24.30
N SER A 861 -34.86 -2.55 23.49
CA SER A 861 -34.95 -2.54 22.02
C SER A 861 -36.20 -3.23 21.47
N SER A 862 -37.09 -3.72 22.34
CA SER A 862 -38.35 -4.35 21.94
C SER A 862 -39.26 -3.35 21.21
N SER A 863 -39.98 -3.87 20.21
CA SER A 863 -41.06 -3.16 19.53
C SER A 863 -42.16 -4.17 19.21
N ALA A 864 -43.36 -3.96 19.73
CA ALA A 864 -44.50 -4.86 19.52
C ALA A 864 -44.85 -5.08 18.03
N VAL A 865 -44.45 -4.16 17.13
CA VAL A 865 -44.64 -4.28 15.68
C VAL A 865 -43.58 -5.16 15.01
N LYS A 866 -42.43 -5.35 15.67
CA LYS A 866 -41.29 -6.16 15.19
C LYS A 866 -41.16 -7.50 15.90
N GLU A 867 -41.90 -7.70 16.99
CA GLU A 867 -41.91 -8.95 17.72
C GLU A 867 -42.68 -10.02 16.94
N GLY A 868 -42.05 -11.18 16.77
CA GLY A 868 -42.68 -12.36 16.21
C GLY A 868 -43.52 -13.12 17.25
N SER A 869 -44.04 -14.27 16.84
CA SER A 869 -44.74 -15.20 17.74
C SER A 869 -43.76 -16.23 18.29
N LEU A 870 -43.96 -16.66 19.55
CA LEU A 870 -43.28 -17.85 20.11
C LEU A 870 -43.86 -19.16 19.56
N ASN A 871 -44.99 -19.10 18.86
CA ASN A 871 -45.55 -20.25 18.16
C ASN A 871 -44.89 -20.36 16.80
N TYR A 872 -43.79 -21.10 16.74
CA TYR A 872 -43.12 -21.43 15.48
C TYR A 872 -43.88 -22.57 14.78
N ILE A 873 -44.11 -22.43 13.48
CA ILE A 873 -44.53 -23.55 12.61
C ILE A 873 -43.30 -24.39 12.26
N SER A 874 -43.48 -25.67 11.95
CA SER A 874 -42.36 -26.50 11.48
C SER A 874 -41.86 -26.01 10.11
N GLY A 875 -40.61 -26.34 9.77
CA GLY A 875 -40.06 -26.03 8.45
C GLY A 875 -40.91 -26.62 7.32
N GLU A 876 -41.44 -27.83 7.52
CA GLU A 876 -42.36 -28.50 6.60
C GLU A 876 -43.72 -27.81 6.48
N ALA A 877 -44.18 -27.10 7.51
CA ALA A 877 -45.43 -26.33 7.47
C ALA A 877 -45.24 -24.93 6.89
N GLY A 878 -43.99 -24.44 6.84
CA GLY A 878 -43.63 -23.14 6.26
C GLY A 878 -43.24 -23.17 4.78
N LEU A 879 -42.87 -24.35 4.26
CA LEU A 879 -42.70 -24.64 2.83
C LEU A 879 -44.07 -24.95 2.19
#